data_AF-A0ABD0K639-F1
#
_entry.id   AF-A0ABD0K639-F1
#
_cell.length_a   1.000
_cell.length_b   1.000
_cell.length_c   1.000
_cell.angle_alpha   90.00
_cell.angle_beta   90.00
_cell.angle_gamma   90.00
#
_symmetry.space_group_name_H-M   'P 1'
#
loop_
_entity.id
_entity.type
_entity.pdbx_description
1 polymer ?
#
loop_
_entity_poly.entity_id
_entity_poly.type
_entity_poly.pdbx_seq_one_letter_code
_entity_poly.pdbx_strand_id
1 'polypeptide(L)'
;GLYPESHGIVNNVFYDQHINDTFILGRPNTANPAWWGGEPVWNTAEKQNVTTATYFWVGSDMEIQGMHPQYYFKYNGSHSYEIRVDQALAWLDLPEDKRPGFITLYFDEPDHTGHGSGPNSEDENEMLKRMDGVIQRLMDGLVSRNIGHCVNIIIVADHGMTETSCEREVFMKCFFDVDKTWITDGTIATIDQRFHRMSGPNGTVVVKTEHALDPKEIEESLECETNHYRVFTKDSVPKRFHFANNDRIGDVIVDVQDGWLVYGKTPRNCLAGNHGYDNLDKNMQALFLAFGPGFKKNIKIEPFENIELYNTFCILLGITPAPNNGTFGSLSHILSQPPSLTENTDCVSDTGAIPTCACQQATDESTKTGIPCASADIRRNGSVYEADSHIVVYSPDFHMPLAAVMHLTSKCYSINESIEILPKLVDDSNTLTPTCSSDNADGGRDNESTMYLKYSSPSDQIVLASLLPVAPTLEHCNQSFPLVPMYEGFASGVWDYLWRLVNSYVEGDKRPVRVTAGPLFDVDHDGLFDRASSKQRFVDDMREVPLPTHFYMSLMRCEDDSDSVPCSRDTELLSFILPHLQMVPNCLDFQTYLMDNVVRVRDIELLSGLQFLGFIPLEARAQLSVRLPTSLWNSSVPTEKDSDQTVRNDSTCVSDSQYRPVLLVSLDGFRADYLSYNVTPNIQRLISEGVHATRLLSAYPSLTFPNHYTIATGLYPESHGIVDNKMFDINFRRAYHFARSEAGNPEWYGGDPIWLTVKNHGKKSACYFWVGSDVPIHGQYPDYYMKYDTSADFPGRVKKVLEWMSLPAGERPDFITLYFNEPDSTGHKYGPDPGEQVS
;
A
#
# COMPACT_ATOMS: atom_id res chain seq x y z
N GLY A 1 -8.13 -14.70 7.48
CA GLY A 1 -6.69 -14.39 7.51
C GLY A 1 -5.86 -15.40 6.75
N LEU A 2 -6.42 -15.97 5.67
CA LEU A 2 -5.67 -16.83 4.76
C LEU A 2 -5.67 -16.16 3.40
N TYR A 3 -4.63 -16.37 2.60
CA TYR A 3 -4.67 -16.02 1.18
C TYR A 3 -5.67 -16.92 0.42
N PRO A 4 -6.25 -16.44 -0.69
CA PRO A 4 -7.15 -17.24 -1.53
C PRO A 4 -6.59 -18.58 -1.96
N GLU A 5 -5.30 -18.64 -2.29
CA GLU A 5 -4.63 -19.89 -2.65
C GLU A 5 -4.58 -20.90 -1.48
N SER A 6 -4.62 -20.44 -0.23
CA SER A 6 -4.57 -21.29 0.97
C SER A 6 -5.95 -21.75 1.44
N HIS A 7 -6.96 -20.87 1.43
CA HIS A 7 -8.32 -21.25 1.83
C HIS A 7 -9.16 -21.84 0.68
N GLY A 8 -8.67 -21.75 -0.56
CA GLY A 8 -9.22 -22.42 -1.73
C GLY A 8 -10.40 -21.71 -2.40
N ILE A 9 -10.90 -20.61 -1.87
CA ILE A 9 -11.93 -19.79 -2.54
C ILE A 9 -11.20 -18.71 -3.32
N VAL A 10 -10.76 -19.06 -4.53
CA VAL A 10 -9.83 -18.24 -5.34
C VAL A 10 -10.53 -17.21 -6.22
N ASN A 11 -11.83 -17.39 -6.48
CA ASN A 11 -12.67 -16.50 -7.27
C ASN A 11 -14.16 -16.80 -6.97
N ASN A 12 -15.09 -15.97 -7.44
CA ASN A 12 -16.52 -16.27 -7.43
C ASN A 12 -16.91 -17.34 -8.46
N VAL A 13 -16.04 -17.60 -9.44
CA VAL A 13 -16.17 -18.71 -10.40
C VAL A 13 -14.81 -19.39 -10.64
N PHE A 14 -14.71 -20.69 -10.36
CA PHE A 14 -13.52 -21.49 -10.67
C PHE A 14 -13.87 -22.99 -10.78
N TYR A 15 -12.94 -23.77 -11.34
CA TYR A 15 -13.08 -25.22 -11.49
C TYR A 15 -12.08 -25.93 -10.58
N ASP A 16 -12.47 -27.08 -10.03
CA ASP A 16 -11.60 -27.96 -9.25
C ASP A 16 -11.65 -29.38 -9.82
N GLN A 17 -10.48 -29.90 -10.20
CA GLN A 17 -10.35 -31.22 -10.82
C GLN A 17 -10.60 -32.39 -9.86
N HIS A 18 -10.38 -32.21 -8.56
CA HIS A 18 -10.56 -33.26 -7.54
C HIS A 18 -12.02 -33.39 -7.13
N ILE A 19 -12.72 -32.25 -7.03
CA ILE A 19 -14.18 -32.23 -6.84
C ILE A 19 -14.89 -32.55 -8.17
N ASN A 20 -14.24 -32.26 -9.30
CA ASN A 20 -14.74 -32.42 -10.66
C ASN A 20 -16.07 -31.66 -10.86
N ASP A 21 -16.09 -30.41 -10.40
CA ASP A 21 -17.24 -29.51 -10.46
C ASP A 21 -16.76 -28.04 -10.58
N THR A 22 -17.68 -27.14 -10.92
CA THR A 22 -17.42 -25.70 -11.02
C THR A 22 -18.08 -24.97 -9.86
N PHE A 23 -17.28 -24.30 -9.04
CA PHE A 23 -17.78 -23.37 -8.04
C PHE A 23 -18.36 -22.13 -8.74
N ILE A 24 -19.59 -21.77 -8.42
CA ILE A 24 -20.24 -20.53 -8.85
C ILE A 24 -21.01 -19.99 -7.65
N LEU A 25 -20.63 -18.80 -7.18
CA LEU A 25 -21.30 -18.15 -6.05
C LEU A 25 -22.83 -18.12 -6.24
N GLY A 26 -23.57 -18.43 -5.17
CA GLY A 26 -25.03 -18.47 -5.17
C GLY A 26 -25.67 -19.76 -5.72
N ARG A 27 -24.89 -20.72 -6.25
CA ARG A 27 -25.42 -22.03 -6.65
C ARG A 27 -25.46 -23.04 -5.49
N PRO A 28 -26.37 -24.04 -5.52
CA PRO A 28 -26.48 -25.03 -4.44
C PRO A 28 -25.22 -25.88 -4.22
N ASN A 29 -24.38 -26.08 -5.24
CA ASN A 29 -23.16 -26.88 -5.13
C ASN A 29 -22.07 -26.21 -4.27
N THR A 30 -22.20 -24.91 -3.96
CA THR A 30 -21.33 -24.20 -3.03
C THR A 30 -21.41 -24.75 -1.59
N ALA A 31 -22.49 -25.50 -1.26
CA ALA A 31 -22.65 -26.17 0.02
C ALA A 31 -21.75 -27.40 0.25
N ASN A 32 -21.01 -27.83 -0.78
CA ASN A 32 -20.03 -28.89 -0.60
C ASN A 32 -18.85 -28.40 0.26
N PRO A 33 -18.58 -29.02 1.43
CA PRO A 33 -17.50 -28.59 2.33
C PRO A 33 -16.10 -28.71 1.69
N ALA A 34 -15.92 -29.51 0.63
CA ALA A 34 -14.64 -29.65 -0.06
C ALA A 34 -14.14 -28.35 -0.74
N TRP A 35 -15.02 -27.37 -0.96
CA TRP A 35 -14.61 -26.05 -1.46
C TRP A 35 -13.86 -25.24 -0.40
N TRP A 36 -14.17 -25.45 0.88
CA TRP A 36 -13.85 -24.52 1.96
C TRP A 36 -12.66 -25.01 2.79
N GLY A 37 -11.48 -24.46 2.51
CA GLY A 37 -10.28 -24.68 3.32
C GLY A 37 -10.19 -23.78 4.55
N GLY A 38 -9.17 -24.01 5.38
CA GLY A 38 -8.89 -23.21 6.57
C GLY A 38 -9.87 -23.44 7.73
N GLU A 39 -9.83 -22.51 8.69
CA GLU A 39 -10.73 -22.50 9.85
C GLU A 39 -11.34 -21.10 10.02
N PRO A 40 -12.66 -20.94 9.80
CA PRO A 40 -13.31 -19.65 10.01
C PRO A 40 -13.40 -19.31 11.49
N VAL A 41 -13.43 -18.02 11.81
CA VAL A 41 -13.36 -17.52 13.20
C VAL A 41 -14.48 -18.06 14.09
N TRP A 42 -15.68 -18.32 13.54
CA TRP A 42 -16.77 -18.92 14.32
C TRP A 42 -16.43 -20.35 14.77
N ASN A 43 -15.78 -21.16 13.93
CA ASN A 43 -15.33 -22.49 14.36
C ASN A 43 -14.24 -22.39 15.45
N THR A 44 -13.29 -21.48 15.29
CA THR A 44 -12.23 -21.21 16.28
C THR A 44 -12.81 -20.80 17.64
N ALA A 45 -13.84 -19.96 17.62
CA ALA A 45 -14.56 -19.48 18.78
C ALA A 45 -15.38 -20.60 19.46
N GLU A 46 -16.19 -21.35 18.71
CA GLU A 46 -17.02 -22.44 19.26
C GLU A 46 -16.16 -23.56 19.88
N LYS A 47 -15.02 -23.91 19.25
CA LYS A 47 -14.05 -24.87 19.82
C LYS A 47 -13.47 -24.42 21.16
N GLN A 48 -13.52 -23.12 21.45
CA GLN A 48 -13.02 -22.49 22.68
C GLN A 48 -14.16 -21.96 23.56
N ASN A 49 -15.37 -22.53 23.40
CA ASN A 49 -16.58 -22.23 24.20
C ASN A 49 -17.09 -20.79 24.08
N VAL A 50 -16.88 -20.14 22.94
CA VAL A 50 -17.49 -18.84 22.61
C VAL A 50 -18.63 -19.07 21.62
N THR A 51 -19.87 -18.89 22.07
CA THR A 51 -21.06 -19.00 21.21
C THR A 51 -21.06 -17.95 20.12
N THR A 52 -21.44 -18.33 18.91
CA THR A 52 -21.40 -17.46 17.72
C THR A 52 -22.74 -17.34 17.01
N ALA A 53 -22.97 -16.18 16.39
CA ALA A 53 -24.15 -15.94 15.57
C ALA A 53 -23.79 -15.23 14.26
N THR A 54 -24.38 -15.65 13.15
CA THR A 54 -24.15 -15.03 11.84
C THR A 54 -25.46 -14.67 11.16
N TYR A 55 -25.68 -13.36 10.95
CA TYR A 55 -26.72 -12.90 10.04
C TYR A 55 -26.09 -12.62 8.68
N PHE A 56 -25.90 -13.71 7.95
CA PHE A 56 -25.17 -13.78 6.69
C PHE A 56 -23.66 -13.51 6.86
N TRP A 57 -22.87 -14.39 6.27
CA TRP A 57 -21.45 -14.26 5.99
C TRP A 57 -21.08 -15.42 5.06
N VAL A 58 -20.17 -15.19 4.11
CA VAL A 58 -19.76 -16.22 3.17
C VAL A 58 -19.19 -17.43 3.93
N GLY A 59 -19.77 -18.61 3.69
CA GLY A 59 -19.39 -19.86 4.36
C GLY A 59 -20.08 -20.14 5.69
N SER A 60 -20.81 -19.19 6.28
CA SER A 60 -21.45 -19.41 7.60
C SER A 60 -22.64 -20.37 7.58
N ASP A 61 -23.33 -20.48 6.44
CA ASP A 61 -24.39 -21.46 6.19
C ASP A 61 -23.90 -22.77 5.57
N MET A 62 -22.57 -22.95 5.51
CA MET A 62 -21.88 -24.15 5.02
C MET A 62 -21.25 -24.93 6.18
N GLU A 63 -21.26 -26.26 6.08
CA GLU A 63 -20.77 -27.14 7.13
C GLU A 63 -19.23 -27.27 7.07
N ILE A 64 -18.52 -26.23 7.48
CA ILE A 64 -17.06 -26.19 7.43
C ILE A 64 -16.50 -26.95 8.64
N GLN A 65 -15.66 -27.95 8.40
CA GLN A 65 -15.12 -28.85 9.44
C GLN A 65 -16.21 -29.56 10.28
N GLY A 66 -17.39 -29.81 9.71
CA GLY A 66 -18.50 -30.44 10.44
C GLY A 66 -19.23 -29.49 11.41
N MET A 67 -19.04 -28.17 11.27
CA MET A 67 -19.54 -27.16 12.20
C MET A 67 -20.28 -26.03 11.47
N HIS A 68 -21.20 -25.41 12.21
CA HIS A 68 -21.86 -24.14 11.88
C HIS A 68 -21.79 -23.22 13.10
N PRO A 69 -21.98 -21.89 12.91
CA PRO A 69 -22.30 -21.01 14.03
C PRO A 69 -23.52 -21.51 14.81
N GLN A 70 -23.58 -21.29 16.12
CA GLN A 70 -24.71 -21.72 16.95
C GLN A 70 -26.05 -21.12 16.46
N TYR A 71 -26.03 -19.89 15.99
CA TYR A 71 -27.18 -19.26 15.32
C TYR A 71 -26.75 -18.77 13.94
N TYR A 72 -27.47 -19.15 12.89
CA TYR A 72 -27.17 -18.70 11.55
C TYR A 72 -28.41 -18.67 10.67
N PHE A 73 -28.34 -17.94 9.57
CA PHE A 73 -29.35 -17.95 8.52
C PHE A 73 -28.73 -18.39 7.19
N LYS A 74 -29.45 -19.21 6.43
CA LYS A 74 -29.15 -19.41 5.00
C LYS A 74 -29.32 -18.09 4.27
N TYR A 75 -28.41 -17.77 3.35
CA TYR A 75 -28.45 -16.50 2.65
C TYR A 75 -29.80 -16.26 1.97
N ASN A 76 -30.39 -15.09 2.23
CA ASN A 76 -31.60 -14.62 1.58
C ASN A 76 -31.55 -13.08 1.45
N GLY A 77 -31.10 -12.61 0.28
CA GLY A 77 -30.98 -11.18 -0.01
C GLY A 77 -32.30 -10.40 0.12
N SER A 78 -33.45 -11.07 0.09
CA SER A 78 -34.76 -10.42 0.29
C SER A 78 -35.02 -9.98 1.73
N HIS A 79 -34.22 -10.39 2.72
CA HIS A 79 -34.36 -9.91 4.10
C HIS A 79 -33.93 -8.44 4.19
N SER A 80 -34.83 -7.57 4.67
CA SER A 80 -34.53 -6.15 4.85
C SER A 80 -33.39 -5.94 5.85
N TYR A 81 -32.61 -4.88 5.66
CA TYR A 81 -31.44 -4.58 6.49
C TYR A 81 -31.82 -4.33 7.96
N GLU A 82 -32.99 -3.72 8.20
CA GLU A 82 -33.52 -3.47 9.53
C GLU A 82 -33.80 -4.76 10.29
N ILE A 83 -34.35 -5.79 9.62
CA ILE A 83 -34.59 -7.10 10.24
C ILE A 83 -33.27 -7.78 10.59
N ARG A 84 -32.22 -7.65 9.76
CA ARG A 84 -30.89 -8.20 10.06
C ARG A 84 -30.33 -7.59 11.35
N VAL A 85 -30.41 -6.26 11.47
CA VAL A 85 -30.00 -5.52 12.66
C VAL A 85 -30.84 -5.88 13.88
N ASP A 86 -32.16 -5.92 13.76
CA ASP A 86 -33.07 -6.25 14.86
C ASP A 86 -32.83 -7.64 15.41
N GLN A 87 -32.51 -8.60 14.54
CA GLN A 87 -32.17 -9.96 14.96
C GLN A 87 -30.83 -10.02 15.71
N ALA A 88 -29.81 -9.27 15.29
CA ALA A 88 -28.55 -9.18 16.04
C ALA A 88 -28.76 -8.57 17.43
N LEU A 89 -29.58 -7.51 17.53
CA LEU A 89 -29.96 -6.92 18.81
C LEU A 89 -30.76 -7.92 19.68
N ALA A 90 -31.64 -8.72 19.09
CA ALA A 90 -32.38 -9.76 19.81
C ALA A 90 -31.47 -10.87 20.34
N TRP A 91 -30.40 -11.23 19.62
CA TRP A 91 -29.39 -12.16 20.13
C TRP A 91 -28.66 -11.61 21.36
N LEU A 92 -28.41 -10.31 21.42
CA LEU A 92 -27.80 -9.65 22.58
C LEU A 92 -28.74 -9.61 23.81
N ASP A 93 -30.05 -9.78 23.62
CA ASP A 93 -31.05 -9.86 24.70
C ASP A 93 -31.18 -11.28 25.30
N LEU A 94 -30.55 -12.29 24.69
CA LEU A 94 -30.60 -13.66 25.20
C LEU A 94 -29.98 -13.80 26.61
N PRO A 95 -30.39 -14.80 27.40
CA PRO A 95 -29.70 -15.17 28.63
C PRO A 95 -28.20 -15.40 28.41
N GLU A 96 -27.37 -15.12 29.43
CA GLU A 96 -25.90 -15.17 29.33
C GLU A 96 -25.37 -16.49 28.79
N ASP A 97 -25.96 -17.63 29.19
CA ASP A 97 -25.60 -18.98 28.75
C ASP A 97 -25.95 -19.27 27.28
N LYS A 98 -26.73 -18.40 26.63
CA LYS A 98 -27.20 -18.54 25.25
C LYS A 98 -26.76 -17.38 24.35
N ARG A 99 -26.18 -16.33 24.94
CA ARG A 99 -25.85 -15.08 24.27
C ARG A 99 -24.54 -15.23 23.47
N PRO A 100 -24.53 -14.91 22.17
CA PRO A 100 -23.30 -14.99 21.38
C PRO A 100 -22.22 -13.99 21.84
N GLY A 101 -20.97 -14.44 21.85
CA GLY A 101 -19.78 -13.60 22.04
C GLY A 101 -19.20 -13.05 20.73
N PHE A 102 -19.53 -13.67 19.59
CA PHE A 102 -19.15 -13.20 18.26
C PHE A 102 -20.38 -13.15 17.35
N ILE A 103 -20.62 -12.00 16.71
CA ILE A 103 -21.76 -11.77 15.81
C ILE A 103 -21.27 -11.20 14.48
N THR A 104 -21.73 -11.76 13.37
CA THR A 104 -21.55 -11.16 12.03
C THR A 104 -22.87 -10.63 11.47
N LEU A 105 -22.77 -9.53 10.73
CA LEU A 105 -23.83 -8.96 9.89
C LEU A 105 -23.25 -8.71 8.50
N TYR A 106 -23.95 -9.12 7.45
CA TYR A 106 -23.59 -8.79 6.07
C TYR A 106 -24.71 -8.03 5.36
N PHE A 107 -24.30 -7.06 4.55
CA PHE A 107 -25.14 -6.26 3.68
C PHE A 107 -24.54 -6.29 2.28
N ASP A 108 -25.40 -6.51 1.29
CA ASP A 108 -25.08 -6.57 -0.14
C ASP A 108 -24.93 -5.19 -0.79
N GLU A 109 -25.02 -4.12 0.01
CA GLU A 109 -24.87 -2.73 -0.42
C GLU A 109 -23.68 -2.09 0.30
N PRO A 110 -22.97 -1.15 -0.34
CA PRO A 110 -23.34 -0.48 -1.60
C PRO A 110 -22.92 -1.23 -2.88
N ASP A 111 -22.32 -2.42 -2.78
CA ASP A 111 -21.82 -3.21 -3.92
C ASP A 111 -22.86 -3.42 -5.05
N HIS A 112 -24.06 -3.86 -4.69
CA HIS A 112 -25.11 -4.14 -5.66
C HIS A 112 -25.55 -2.88 -6.44
N THR A 113 -25.67 -1.73 -5.78
CA THR A 113 -25.93 -0.45 -6.44
C THR A 113 -24.75 -0.03 -7.31
N GLY A 114 -23.52 -0.13 -6.80
CA GLY A 114 -22.30 0.21 -7.53
C GLY A 114 -22.14 -0.59 -8.83
N HIS A 115 -22.47 -1.88 -8.83
CA HIS A 115 -22.53 -2.70 -10.04
C HIS A 115 -23.57 -2.21 -11.05
N GLY A 116 -24.74 -1.77 -10.57
CA GLY A 116 -25.87 -1.36 -11.40
C GLY A 116 -25.72 0.02 -12.04
N SER A 117 -25.24 1.01 -11.28
CA SER A 117 -25.21 2.41 -11.68
C SER A 117 -23.80 3.04 -11.72
N GLY A 118 -22.78 2.34 -11.22
CA GLY A 118 -21.41 2.82 -11.15
C GLY A 118 -21.10 3.52 -9.82
N PRO A 119 -19.85 3.47 -9.33
CA PRO A 119 -19.46 3.98 -8.01
C PRO A 119 -19.55 5.51 -7.87
N ASN A 120 -19.70 6.25 -8.98
CA ASN A 120 -19.81 7.71 -8.98
C ASN A 120 -21.24 8.22 -9.25
N SER A 121 -22.24 7.36 -9.10
CA SER A 121 -23.64 7.65 -9.41
C SER A 121 -24.40 8.26 -8.23
N GLU A 122 -25.49 8.98 -8.52
CA GLU A 122 -26.38 9.49 -7.46
C GLU A 122 -27.12 8.36 -6.73
N ASP A 123 -27.41 7.27 -7.42
CA ASP A 123 -28.01 6.07 -6.82
C ASP A 123 -27.07 5.49 -5.75
N GLU A 124 -25.76 5.47 -6.00
CA GLU A 124 -24.75 5.07 -5.03
C GLU A 124 -24.72 6.01 -3.82
N ASN A 125 -24.79 7.33 -4.04
CA ASN A 125 -24.86 8.31 -2.95
C ASN A 125 -26.08 8.09 -2.05
N GLU A 126 -27.25 7.82 -2.63
CA GLU A 126 -28.47 7.51 -1.87
C GLU A 126 -28.37 6.17 -1.13
N MET A 127 -27.71 5.17 -1.73
CA MET A 127 -27.47 3.89 -1.06
C MET A 127 -26.52 4.04 0.14
N LEU A 128 -25.46 4.83 0.01
CA LEU A 128 -24.55 5.13 1.11
C LEU A 128 -25.28 5.81 2.28
N LYS A 129 -26.17 6.78 2.02
CA LYS A 129 -27.02 7.40 3.04
C LYS A 129 -27.94 6.37 3.72
N ARG A 130 -28.49 5.43 2.95
CA ARG A 130 -29.31 4.35 3.51
C ARG A 130 -28.50 3.42 4.41
N MET A 131 -27.29 3.06 3.99
CA MET A 131 -26.39 2.20 4.78
C MET A 131 -25.96 2.88 6.08
N ASP A 132 -25.70 4.19 6.07
CA ASP A 132 -25.46 4.96 7.29
C ASP A 132 -26.66 4.89 8.26
N GLY A 133 -27.89 5.00 7.76
CA GLY A 133 -29.11 4.83 8.56
C GLY A 133 -29.27 3.42 9.18
N VAL A 134 -28.79 2.37 8.50
CA VAL A 134 -28.77 1.00 9.04
C VAL A 134 -27.76 0.89 10.19
N ILE A 135 -26.60 1.52 10.07
CA ILE A 135 -25.60 1.59 11.16
C ILE A 135 -26.14 2.41 12.33
N GLN A 136 -26.82 3.53 12.08
CA GLN A 136 -27.49 4.31 13.12
C GLN A 136 -28.47 3.45 13.93
N ARG A 137 -29.31 2.65 13.25
CA ARG A 137 -30.25 1.73 13.91
C ARG A 137 -29.54 0.75 14.85
N LEU A 138 -28.42 0.16 14.42
CA LEU A 138 -27.62 -0.73 15.25
C LEU A 138 -27.12 0.00 16.51
N MET A 139 -26.54 1.19 16.33
CA MET A 139 -25.99 1.98 17.44
C MET A 139 -27.07 2.42 18.45
N ASP A 140 -28.21 2.91 17.98
CA ASP A 140 -29.37 3.24 18.83
C ASP A 140 -29.89 2.01 19.60
N GLY A 141 -29.89 0.86 18.94
CA GLY A 141 -30.22 -0.43 19.52
C GLY A 141 -29.28 -0.84 20.68
N LEU A 142 -27.99 -0.57 20.55
CA LEU A 142 -27.00 -0.82 21.60
C LEU A 142 -27.09 0.17 22.76
N VAL A 143 -27.31 1.45 22.46
CA VAL A 143 -27.47 2.52 23.46
C VAL A 143 -28.72 2.28 24.30
N SER A 144 -29.85 1.96 23.69
CA SER A 144 -31.11 1.67 24.40
C SER A 144 -31.01 0.45 25.35
N ARG A 145 -30.06 -0.45 25.10
CA ARG A 145 -29.73 -1.61 25.95
C ARG A 145 -28.66 -1.31 27.01
N ASN A 146 -28.15 -0.08 27.08
CA ASN A 146 -27.03 0.34 27.94
C ASN A 146 -25.73 -0.45 27.71
N ILE A 147 -25.49 -0.94 26.48
CA ILE A 147 -24.29 -1.72 26.11
C ILE A 147 -23.45 -1.06 25.02
N GLY A 148 -23.77 0.18 24.63
CA GLY A 148 -23.05 0.92 23.58
C GLY A 148 -21.54 1.12 23.82
N HIS A 149 -21.05 0.95 25.05
CA HIS A 149 -19.62 1.00 25.38
C HIS A 149 -19.03 -0.35 25.81
N CYS A 150 -19.79 -1.43 25.69
CA CYS A 150 -19.39 -2.79 26.06
C CYS A 150 -19.04 -3.65 24.84
N VAL A 151 -19.58 -3.32 23.67
CA VAL A 151 -19.41 -4.09 22.43
C VAL A 151 -18.20 -3.57 21.64
N ASN A 152 -17.38 -4.48 21.13
CA ASN A 152 -16.38 -4.19 20.10
C ASN A 152 -17.03 -4.35 18.72
N ILE A 153 -17.06 -3.28 17.95
CA ILE A 153 -17.64 -3.21 16.61
C ILE A 153 -16.50 -2.99 15.61
N ILE A 154 -16.48 -3.78 14.55
CA ILE A 154 -15.58 -3.63 13.41
C ILE A 154 -16.47 -3.54 12.16
N ILE A 155 -16.37 -2.44 11.43
CA ILE A 155 -17.06 -2.23 10.15
C ILE A 155 -16.00 -2.32 9.06
N VAL A 156 -16.19 -3.23 8.12
CA VAL A 156 -15.25 -3.52 7.04
C VAL A 156 -15.97 -3.73 5.73
N ALA A 157 -15.28 -3.45 4.63
CA ALA A 157 -15.62 -3.96 3.32
C ALA A 157 -14.64 -5.07 2.90
N ASP A 158 -15.06 -5.91 1.98
CA ASP A 158 -14.24 -6.93 1.33
C ASP A 158 -13.35 -6.33 0.23
N HIS A 159 -13.86 -5.37 -0.55
CA HIS A 159 -13.14 -4.65 -1.60
C HIS A 159 -13.71 -3.25 -1.85
N GLY A 160 -13.06 -2.49 -2.73
CA GLY A 160 -13.59 -1.27 -3.33
C GLY A 160 -14.38 -1.52 -4.63
N MET A 161 -14.55 -0.48 -5.45
CA MET A 161 -15.33 -0.52 -6.70
C MET A 161 -14.76 0.50 -7.71
N THR A 162 -14.70 0.13 -8.98
CA THR A 162 -14.27 1.02 -10.08
C THR A 162 -15.33 1.10 -11.18
N GLU A 163 -15.31 2.18 -11.96
CA GLU A 163 -16.20 2.36 -13.11
C GLU A 163 -15.73 1.50 -14.31
N THR A 164 -16.62 0.71 -14.89
CA THR A 164 -16.35 -0.12 -16.08
C THR A 164 -17.13 0.35 -17.31
N SER A 165 -16.70 -0.09 -18.49
CA SER A 165 -17.37 0.26 -19.75
C SER A 165 -17.26 -0.86 -20.77
N CYS A 166 -18.32 -1.09 -21.53
CA CYS A 166 -18.32 -1.98 -22.71
C CYS A 166 -17.35 -1.52 -23.81
N GLU A 167 -16.82 -0.29 -23.75
CA GLU A 167 -15.78 0.19 -24.66
C GLU A 167 -14.36 -0.20 -24.21
N ARG A 168 -14.21 -0.70 -22.97
CA ARG A 168 -12.94 -1.08 -22.34
C ARG A 168 -12.90 -2.59 -22.09
N GLU A 169 -12.89 -3.35 -23.19
CA GLU A 169 -12.90 -4.81 -23.15
C GLU A 169 -11.75 -5.42 -23.97
N VAL A 170 -11.17 -6.51 -23.46
CA VAL A 170 -10.18 -7.32 -24.15
C VAL A 170 -10.71 -8.74 -24.34
N PHE A 171 -10.52 -9.30 -25.54
CA PHE A 171 -10.99 -10.64 -25.90
C PHE A 171 -9.84 -11.60 -26.17
N MET A 172 -9.72 -12.65 -25.35
CA MET A 172 -8.62 -13.62 -25.46
C MET A 172 -8.61 -14.39 -26.79
N LYS A 173 -9.79 -14.61 -27.40
CA LYS A 173 -9.94 -15.24 -28.73
C LYS A 173 -9.17 -14.53 -29.86
N CYS A 174 -8.75 -13.28 -29.66
CA CYS A 174 -8.01 -12.52 -30.66
C CYS A 174 -6.54 -12.94 -30.74
N PHE A 175 -6.03 -13.64 -29.72
CA PHE A 175 -4.62 -13.97 -29.57
C PHE A 175 -4.35 -15.46 -29.76
N PHE A 176 -5.21 -16.34 -29.23
CA PHE A 176 -5.04 -17.79 -29.33
C PHE A 176 -6.37 -18.55 -29.38
N ASP A 177 -6.29 -19.86 -29.60
CA ASP A 177 -7.45 -20.76 -29.68
C ASP A 177 -8.06 -21.06 -28.30
N VAL A 178 -8.91 -20.15 -27.83
CA VAL A 178 -9.59 -20.23 -26.53
C VAL A 178 -10.58 -21.40 -26.38
N ASP A 179 -10.91 -22.13 -27.46
CA ASP A 179 -11.78 -23.32 -27.36
C ASP A 179 -11.09 -24.52 -26.70
N LYS A 180 -9.75 -24.46 -26.57
CA LYS A 180 -8.92 -25.51 -25.97
C LYS A 180 -8.57 -25.25 -24.51
N THR A 181 -9.02 -24.12 -23.95
CA THR A 181 -8.68 -23.69 -22.60
C THR A 181 -9.92 -23.36 -21.77
N TRP A 182 -9.76 -23.37 -20.45
CA TRP A 182 -10.75 -22.90 -19.51
C TRP A 182 -10.33 -21.51 -19.07
N ILE A 183 -11.21 -20.53 -19.32
CA ILE A 183 -10.95 -19.11 -19.02
C ILE A 183 -12.05 -18.60 -18.08
N THR A 184 -11.63 -17.91 -17.02
CA THR A 184 -12.53 -17.08 -16.19
C THR A 184 -12.67 -15.69 -16.82
N ASP A 185 -13.89 -15.17 -16.89
CA ASP A 185 -14.18 -13.84 -17.44
C ASP A 185 -14.33 -12.84 -16.29
N GLY A 186 -14.03 -11.55 -16.51
CA GLY A 186 -14.26 -10.49 -15.51
C GLY A 186 -13.17 -9.41 -15.50
N THR A 187 -12.73 -9.02 -14.31
CA THR A 187 -11.64 -8.06 -14.06
C THR A 187 -10.27 -8.74 -13.90
N ILE A 188 -10.26 -10.06 -13.75
CA ILE A 188 -9.07 -10.89 -13.73
C ILE A 188 -9.45 -12.20 -14.40
N ALA A 189 -8.62 -12.65 -15.33
CA ALA A 189 -8.78 -13.95 -15.98
C ALA A 189 -7.67 -14.90 -15.55
N THR A 190 -8.07 -16.13 -15.26
CA THR A 190 -7.17 -17.28 -15.14
C THR A 190 -7.43 -18.20 -16.32
N ILE A 191 -6.36 -18.59 -16.99
CA ILE A 191 -6.38 -19.50 -18.14
C ILE A 191 -5.77 -20.82 -17.68
N ASP A 192 -6.60 -21.86 -17.64
CA ASP A 192 -6.17 -23.21 -17.36
C ASP A 192 -6.08 -23.98 -18.69
N GLN A 193 -4.85 -24.35 -19.07
CA GLN A 193 -4.59 -25.08 -20.32
C GLN A 193 -5.02 -26.55 -20.24
N ARG A 194 -5.30 -27.09 -19.04
CA ARG A 194 -5.60 -28.52 -18.84
C ARG A 194 -7.05 -28.84 -19.16
N PHE A 195 -7.93 -27.84 -19.18
CA PHE A 195 -9.38 -28.02 -19.32
C PHE A 195 -9.97 -27.10 -20.37
N HIS A 196 -11.18 -27.40 -20.85
CA HIS A 196 -11.95 -26.49 -21.69
C HIS A 196 -13.46 -26.65 -21.46
N ARG A 197 -14.23 -25.65 -21.91
CA ARG A 197 -15.70 -25.69 -21.85
C ARG A 197 -16.27 -26.48 -23.03
N MET A 198 -17.16 -27.43 -22.73
CA MET A 198 -18.00 -28.08 -23.73
C MET A 198 -19.47 -27.73 -23.48
N SER A 199 -20.11 -27.13 -24.47
CA SER A 199 -21.55 -26.87 -24.44
C SER A 199 -22.32 -28.04 -25.01
N GLY A 200 -23.30 -28.54 -24.26
CA GLY A 200 -24.20 -29.62 -24.68
C GLY A 200 -25.68 -29.31 -24.37
N PRO A 201 -26.59 -30.19 -24.79
CA PRO A 201 -28.03 -30.00 -24.56
C PRO A 201 -28.44 -29.95 -23.09
N ASN A 202 -27.60 -30.44 -22.17
CA ASN A 202 -27.81 -30.43 -20.72
C ASN A 202 -27.06 -29.29 -20.00
N GLY A 203 -26.49 -28.34 -20.74
CA GLY A 203 -25.69 -27.24 -20.19
C GLY A 203 -24.21 -27.33 -20.56
N THR A 204 -23.40 -26.48 -19.95
CA THR A 204 -21.95 -26.43 -20.15
C THR A 204 -21.25 -27.30 -19.10
N VAL A 205 -20.33 -28.16 -19.55
CA VAL A 205 -19.46 -28.97 -18.70
C VAL A 205 -17.99 -28.60 -18.94
N VAL A 206 -17.15 -28.81 -17.93
CA VAL A 206 -15.69 -28.67 -18.04
C VAL A 206 -15.10 -30.06 -18.26
N VAL A 207 -14.23 -30.19 -19.26
CA VAL A 207 -13.57 -31.46 -19.59
C VAL A 207 -12.07 -31.25 -19.73
N LYS A 208 -11.29 -32.32 -19.56
CA LYS A 208 -9.85 -32.30 -19.81
C LYS A 208 -9.58 -32.16 -21.30
N THR A 209 -8.62 -31.31 -21.66
CA THR A 209 -8.19 -31.15 -23.06
C THR A 209 -7.25 -32.30 -23.48
N GLU A 210 -7.33 -32.70 -24.75
CA GLU A 210 -6.38 -33.65 -25.37
C GLU A 210 -5.16 -32.95 -25.98
N HIS A 211 -5.25 -31.64 -26.21
CA HIS A 211 -4.22 -30.81 -26.84
C HIS A 211 -4.03 -29.51 -26.05
N ALA A 212 -3.38 -29.64 -24.89
CA ALA A 212 -3.04 -28.49 -24.04
C ALA A 212 -2.03 -27.57 -24.74
N LEU A 213 -2.24 -26.27 -24.63
CA LEU A 213 -1.33 -25.23 -25.12
C LEU A 213 -0.29 -24.94 -24.03
N ASP A 214 0.99 -24.86 -24.37
CA ASP A 214 2.03 -24.51 -23.40
C ASP A 214 1.72 -23.14 -22.76
N PRO A 215 1.69 -23.00 -21.42
CA PRO A 215 1.45 -21.71 -20.74
C PRO A 215 2.39 -20.62 -21.23
N LYS A 216 3.63 -20.97 -21.57
CA LYS A 216 4.60 -20.01 -22.11
C LYS A 216 4.23 -19.56 -23.52
N GLU A 217 3.71 -20.44 -24.37
CA GLU A 217 3.21 -20.04 -25.70
C GLU A 217 1.98 -19.12 -25.59
N ILE A 218 1.12 -19.33 -24.58
CA ILE A 218 -0.01 -18.45 -24.29
C ILE A 218 0.49 -17.08 -23.81
N GLU A 219 1.44 -17.05 -22.87
CA GLU A 219 2.07 -15.82 -22.36
C GLU A 219 2.70 -15.03 -23.52
N GLU A 220 3.56 -15.66 -24.33
CA GLU A 220 4.21 -15.05 -25.50
C GLU A 220 3.20 -14.53 -26.55
N SER A 221 2.03 -15.15 -26.68
CA SER A 221 0.98 -14.70 -27.61
C SER A 221 0.20 -13.48 -27.10
N LEU A 222 0.28 -13.19 -25.80
CA LEU A 222 -0.41 -12.09 -25.14
C LEU A 222 0.53 -10.94 -24.80
N GLU A 223 1.81 -11.23 -24.59
CA GLU A 223 2.78 -10.27 -24.10
C GLU A 223 2.97 -9.10 -25.08
N CYS A 224 2.99 -7.87 -24.55
CA CYS A 224 3.24 -6.63 -25.30
C CYS A 224 2.22 -6.28 -26.41
N GLU A 225 1.10 -7.00 -26.51
CA GLU A 225 0.06 -6.71 -27.52
C GLU A 225 -0.76 -5.45 -27.18
N THR A 226 -0.86 -5.09 -25.90
CA THR A 226 -1.54 -3.89 -25.42
C THR A 226 -1.07 -3.50 -24.02
N ASN A 227 -1.32 -2.25 -23.63
CA ASN A 227 -1.03 -1.74 -22.29
C ASN A 227 -2.22 -1.86 -21.32
N HIS A 228 -3.30 -2.53 -21.73
CA HIS A 228 -4.55 -2.66 -20.96
C HIS A 228 -4.66 -3.95 -20.15
N TYR A 229 -3.66 -4.83 -20.24
CA TYR A 229 -3.52 -5.96 -19.34
C TYR A 229 -2.05 -6.30 -19.14
N ARG A 230 -1.81 -7.07 -18.09
CA ARG A 230 -0.55 -7.76 -17.82
C ARG A 230 -0.84 -9.25 -17.81
N VAL A 231 0.06 -10.01 -18.42
CA VAL A 231 0.03 -11.46 -18.43
C VAL A 231 1.16 -12.00 -17.55
N PHE A 232 0.84 -13.00 -16.75
CA PHE A 232 1.78 -13.66 -15.87
C PHE A 232 1.62 -15.17 -15.93
N THR A 233 2.72 -15.89 -15.92
CA THR A 233 2.77 -17.30 -15.51
C THR A 233 2.97 -17.38 -14.00
N LYS A 234 2.89 -18.59 -13.43
CA LYS A 234 3.20 -18.80 -12.01
C LYS A 234 4.67 -18.45 -11.64
N ASP A 235 5.57 -18.43 -12.63
CA ASP A 235 6.98 -18.05 -12.46
C ASP A 235 7.16 -16.51 -12.42
N SER A 236 6.28 -15.75 -13.08
CA SER A 236 6.43 -14.29 -13.29
C SER A 236 5.46 -13.43 -12.48
N VAL A 237 4.41 -14.03 -11.90
CA VAL A 237 3.41 -13.30 -11.10
C VAL A 237 4.06 -12.63 -9.87
N PRO A 238 3.73 -11.36 -9.56
CA PRO A 238 4.27 -10.68 -8.37
C PRO A 238 4.00 -11.46 -7.08
N LYS A 239 5.05 -11.72 -6.30
CA LYS A 239 4.95 -12.55 -5.08
C LYS A 239 4.05 -11.97 -4.00
N ARG A 240 3.84 -10.65 -3.98
CA ARG A 240 2.86 -10.01 -3.07
C ARG A 240 1.41 -10.44 -3.31
N PHE A 241 1.08 -11.00 -4.48
CA PHE A 241 -0.28 -11.46 -4.77
C PHE A 241 -0.64 -12.73 -3.99
N HIS A 242 0.34 -13.60 -3.67
CA HIS A 242 0.09 -14.93 -3.08
C HIS A 242 -1.06 -15.65 -3.81
N PHE A 243 -0.93 -15.71 -5.14
CA PHE A 243 -1.97 -16.17 -6.07
C PHE A 243 -1.40 -17.12 -7.14
N ALA A 244 -0.74 -18.19 -6.71
CA ALA A 244 -0.14 -19.19 -7.59
C ALA A 244 -0.31 -20.64 -7.10
N ASN A 245 -0.17 -20.88 -5.78
CA ASN A 245 -0.10 -22.23 -5.20
C ASN A 245 -1.47 -22.82 -4.88
N ASN A 246 -2.33 -22.88 -5.89
CA ASN A 246 -3.57 -23.65 -5.82
C ASN A 246 -3.94 -24.19 -7.20
N ASP A 247 -4.36 -25.45 -7.28
CA ASP A 247 -4.80 -26.09 -8.53
C ASP A 247 -6.04 -25.45 -9.15
N ARG A 248 -6.79 -24.66 -8.37
CA ARG A 248 -7.96 -23.87 -8.81
C ARG A 248 -7.57 -22.57 -9.53
N ILE A 249 -6.31 -22.15 -9.43
CA ILE A 249 -5.74 -21.01 -10.14
C ILE A 249 -5.09 -21.54 -11.42
N GLY A 250 -5.51 -20.99 -12.56
CA GLY A 250 -5.00 -21.36 -13.89
C GLY A 250 -3.49 -21.12 -14.03
N ASP A 251 -2.91 -21.67 -15.08
CA ASP A 251 -1.46 -21.62 -15.33
C ASP A 251 -0.99 -20.23 -15.80
N VAL A 252 -1.90 -19.47 -16.44
CA VAL A 252 -1.67 -18.10 -16.87
C VAL A 252 -2.72 -17.18 -16.24
N ILE A 253 -2.26 -16.04 -15.72
CA ILE A 253 -3.06 -15.01 -15.06
C ILE A 253 -3.01 -13.76 -15.95
N VAL A 254 -4.19 -13.19 -16.24
CA VAL A 254 -4.34 -11.94 -16.97
C VAL A 254 -5.00 -10.94 -16.05
N ASP A 255 -4.21 -9.98 -15.57
CA ASP A 255 -4.62 -8.86 -14.75
C ASP A 255 -4.88 -7.66 -15.65
N VAL A 256 -6.13 -7.20 -15.76
CA VAL A 256 -6.46 -6.06 -16.63
C VAL A 256 -6.31 -4.74 -15.90
N GLN A 257 -6.07 -3.67 -16.65
CA GLN A 257 -6.01 -2.32 -16.12
C GLN A 257 -7.33 -1.93 -15.43
N ASP A 258 -7.26 -1.17 -14.33
CA ASP A 258 -8.42 -0.60 -13.63
C ASP A 258 -9.48 -0.03 -14.60
N GLY A 259 -10.73 -0.50 -14.46
CA GLY A 259 -11.86 -0.14 -15.33
C GLY A 259 -11.96 -0.88 -16.67
N TRP A 260 -11.02 -1.79 -17.00
CA TRP A 260 -11.12 -2.71 -18.15
C TRP A 260 -11.71 -4.07 -17.75
N LEU A 261 -12.14 -4.82 -18.76
CA LEU A 261 -12.70 -6.16 -18.60
C LEU A 261 -12.03 -7.14 -19.57
N VAL A 262 -11.90 -8.40 -19.15
CA VAL A 262 -11.38 -9.51 -19.96
C VAL A 262 -12.43 -10.60 -20.16
N TYR A 263 -12.53 -11.08 -21.41
CA TYR A 263 -13.43 -12.15 -21.80
C TYR A 263 -12.72 -13.19 -22.67
N GLY A 264 -13.10 -14.46 -22.53
CA GLY A 264 -12.62 -15.52 -23.41
C GLY A 264 -13.06 -15.31 -24.87
N LYS A 265 -14.38 -15.22 -25.11
CA LYS A 265 -14.96 -15.15 -26.46
C LYS A 265 -15.93 -14.01 -26.72
N THR A 266 -16.99 -13.94 -25.91
CA THR A 266 -18.09 -13.00 -26.11
C THR A 266 -18.27 -12.20 -24.84
N PRO A 267 -18.53 -10.89 -24.96
CA PRO A 267 -18.76 -10.07 -23.79
C PRO A 267 -20.01 -10.56 -23.07
N ARG A 268 -20.02 -10.40 -21.74
CA ARG A 268 -21.25 -10.49 -20.96
C ARG A 268 -21.84 -9.08 -20.84
N ASN A 269 -23.01 -8.94 -20.21
CA ASN A 269 -23.49 -7.60 -19.85
C ASN A 269 -22.41 -6.92 -19.01
N CYS A 270 -21.77 -5.87 -19.56
CA CYS A 270 -20.79 -5.09 -18.83
C CYS A 270 -21.55 -4.35 -17.71
N LEU A 271 -21.04 -4.48 -16.48
CA LEU A 271 -21.58 -3.76 -15.34
C LEU A 271 -21.13 -2.29 -15.41
N ALA A 272 -21.84 -1.39 -14.73
CA ALA A 272 -21.41 0.01 -14.63
C ALA A 272 -20.23 0.17 -13.66
N GLY A 273 -20.24 -0.61 -12.58
CA GLY A 273 -19.10 -0.78 -11.68
C GLY A 273 -18.62 -2.23 -11.61
N ASN A 274 -17.33 -2.45 -11.37
CA ASN A 274 -16.79 -3.77 -11.08
C ASN A 274 -15.59 -3.71 -10.12
N HIS A 275 -15.10 -4.87 -9.69
CA HIS A 275 -14.00 -5.02 -8.74
C HIS A 275 -13.24 -6.33 -8.97
N GLY A 276 -12.06 -6.46 -8.36
CA GLY A 276 -11.18 -7.64 -8.49
C GLY A 276 -9.87 -7.38 -9.25
N TYR A 277 -9.48 -6.11 -9.40
CA TYR A 277 -8.18 -5.67 -9.94
C TYR A 277 -7.08 -5.80 -8.87
N ASP A 278 -5.86 -5.35 -9.20
CA ASP A 278 -4.73 -5.27 -8.28
C ASP A 278 -5.12 -4.62 -6.94
N ASN A 279 -4.74 -5.26 -5.82
CA ASN A 279 -5.06 -4.77 -4.49
C ASN A 279 -4.35 -3.44 -4.11
N LEU A 280 -3.33 -3.03 -4.88
CA LEU A 280 -2.71 -1.71 -4.74
C LEU A 280 -3.47 -0.60 -5.48
N ASP A 281 -4.38 -0.93 -6.41
CA ASP A 281 -5.19 0.07 -7.10
C ASP A 281 -6.07 0.83 -6.09
N LYS A 282 -6.05 2.16 -6.18
CA LYS A 282 -6.74 3.03 -5.23
C LYS A 282 -8.24 2.71 -5.14
N ASN A 283 -8.86 2.34 -6.25
CA ASN A 283 -10.29 2.03 -6.31
C ASN A 283 -10.64 0.66 -5.70
N MET A 284 -9.66 -0.23 -5.46
CA MET A 284 -9.86 -1.54 -4.82
C MET A 284 -9.70 -1.52 -3.30
N GLN A 285 -9.24 -0.40 -2.73
CA GLN A 285 -9.01 -0.28 -1.30
C GLN A 285 -10.33 -0.30 -0.51
N ALA A 286 -10.38 -1.11 0.54
CA ALA A 286 -11.58 -1.36 1.34
C ALA A 286 -11.69 -0.49 2.60
N LEU A 287 -12.92 -0.32 3.09
CA LEU A 287 -13.21 0.35 4.37
C LEU A 287 -12.73 -0.49 5.56
N PHE A 288 -12.16 0.18 6.57
CA PHE A 288 -11.98 -0.38 7.92
C PHE A 288 -12.25 0.69 8.98
N LEU A 289 -13.17 0.39 9.91
CA LEU A 289 -13.46 1.19 11.10
C LEU A 289 -13.58 0.25 12.31
N ALA A 290 -13.07 0.67 13.45
CA ALA A 290 -13.16 -0.10 14.70
C ALA A 290 -13.53 0.80 15.87
N PHE A 291 -14.45 0.32 16.72
CA PHE A 291 -14.97 1.03 17.88
C PHE A 291 -15.24 0.06 19.03
N GLY A 292 -14.96 0.47 20.27
CA GLY A 292 -15.28 -0.31 21.46
C GLY A 292 -14.15 -0.33 22.50
N PRO A 293 -14.37 -1.00 23.65
CA PRO A 293 -13.40 -1.03 24.74
C PRO A 293 -12.05 -1.68 24.37
N GLY A 294 -12.03 -2.58 23.38
CA GLY A 294 -10.83 -3.26 22.90
C GLY A 294 -9.90 -2.39 22.05
N PHE A 295 -10.36 -1.22 21.59
CA PHE A 295 -9.63 -0.36 20.67
C PHE A 295 -9.23 0.99 21.29
N LYS A 296 -8.08 1.51 20.87
CA LYS A 296 -7.66 2.88 21.17
C LYS A 296 -8.60 3.88 20.52
N LYS A 297 -8.67 5.08 21.10
CA LYS A 297 -9.55 6.16 20.63
C LYS A 297 -8.74 7.22 19.90
N ASN A 298 -9.34 7.81 18.86
CA ASN A 298 -8.81 8.97 18.12
C ASN A 298 -7.42 8.73 17.51
N ILE A 299 -7.22 7.57 16.88
CA ILE A 299 -6.00 7.26 16.14
C ILE A 299 -6.32 7.10 14.66
N LYS A 300 -5.40 7.57 13.81
CA LYS A 300 -5.35 7.25 12.38
C LYS A 300 -4.14 6.34 12.18
N ILE A 301 -4.29 5.33 11.34
CA ILE A 301 -3.23 4.35 11.06
C ILE A 301 -2.90 4.30 9.58
N GLU A 302 -1.72 3.77 9.28
CA GLU A 302 -1.32 3.44 7.91
C GLU A 302 -2.14 2.24 7.38
N PRO A 303 -2.25 2.08 6.04
CA PRO A 303 -2.89 0.92 5.43
C PRO A 303 -2.31 -0.41 5.90
N PHE A 304 -3.14 -1.44 5.96
CA PHE A 304 -2.77 -2.81 6.29
C PHE A 304 -3.65 -3.80 5.51
N GLU A 305 -3.23 -5.06 5.41
CA GLU A 305 -3.96 -6.09 4.66
C GLU A 305 -5.05 -6.78 5.50
N ASN A 306 -6.18 -7.13 4.87
CA ASN A 306 -7.33 -7.74 5.56
C ASN A 306 -7.02 -9.09 6.23
N ILE A 307 -5.94 -9.78 5.82
CA ILE A 307 -5.51 -11.06 6.40
C ILE A 307 -5.20 -10.93 7.90
N GLU A 308 -4.80 -9.74 8.35
CA GLU A 308 -4.44 -9.44 9.74
C GLU A 308 -5.65 -9.41 10.70
N LEU A 309 -6.87 -9.31 10.17
CA LEU A 309 -8.08 -9.20 10.97
C LEU A 309 -8.41 -10.46 11.77
N TYR A 310 -8.08 -11.65 11.24
CA TYR A 310 -8.38 -12.92 11.92
C TYR A 310 -7.68 -13.03 13.29
N ASN A 311 -6.39 -12.65 13.34
CA ASN A 311 -5.65 -12.58 14.60
C ASN A 311 -6.24 -11.53 15.54
N THR A 312 -6.66 -10.38 15.00
CA THR A 312 -7.29 -9.30 15.77
C THR A 312 -8.60 -9.75 16.41
N PHE A 313 -9.45 -10.49 15.70
CA PHE A 313 -10.67 -11.07 16.26
C PHE A 313 -10.36 -12.03 17.41
N CYS A 314 -9.37 -12.90 17.23
CA CYS A 314 -8.97 -13.86 18.25
C CYS A 314 -8.45 -13.17 19.53
N ILE A 315 -7.65 -12.10 19.38
CA ILE A 315 -7.17 -11.30 20.51
C ILE A 315 -8.34 -10.66 21.27
N LEU A 316 -9.30 -10.06 20.57
CA LEU A 316 -10.47 -9.40 21.18
C LEU A 316 -11.39 -10.39 21.90
N LEU A 317 -11.47 -11.63 21.43
CA LEU A 317 -12.24 -12.71 22.05
C LEU A 317 -11.46 -13.44 23.16
N GLY A 318 -10.15 -13.19 23.31
CA GLY A 318 -9.29 -13.88 24.27
C GLY A 318 -9.06 -15.35 23.91
N ILE A 319 -9.06 -15.70 22.63
CA ILE A 319 -8.90 -17.07 22.12
C ILE A 319 -7.62 -17.23 21.31
N THR A 320 -7.13 -18.47 21.16
CA THR A 320 -5.95 -18.77 20.34
C THR A 320 -6.35 -18.90 18.86
N PRO A 321 -5.69 -18.20 17.92
CA PRO A 321 -5.96 -18.32 16.49
C PRO A 321 -5.46 -19.66 15.92
N ALA A 322 -6.14 -20.18 14.88
CA ALA A 322 -5.59 -21.24 14.04
C ALA A 322 -4.41 -20.72 13.18
N PRO A 323 -3.54 -21.61 12.64
CA PRO A 323 -2.50 -21.20 11.70
C PRO A 323 -3.06 -20.40 10.53
N ASN A 324 -2.45 -19.25 10.24
CA ASN A 324 -2.94 -18.31 9.26
C ASN A 324 -1.80 -17.44 8.67
N ASN A 325 -2.07 -16.68 7.62
CA ASN A 325 -1.06 -15.87 6.92
C ASN A 325 -0.82 -14.50 7.58
N GLY A 326 -1.70 -14.06 8.48
CA GLY A 326 -1.55 -12.79 9.19
C GLY A 326 -0.38 -12.83 10.19
N THR A 327 0.33 -11.72 10.33
CA THR A 327 1.42 -11.60 11.31
C THR A 327 0.86 -11.29 12.70
N PHE A 328 0.91 -12.27 13.59
CA PHE A 328 0.36 -12.12 14.94
C PHE A 328 0.97 -10.91 15.67
N GLY A 329 0.12 -9.96 16.06
CA GLY A 329 0.51 -8.73 16.75
C GLY A 329 0.81 -7.53 15.86
N SER A 330 0.74 -7.64 14.53
CA SER A 330 0.92 -6.53 13.58
C SER A 330 -0.01 -5.33 13.89
N LEU A 331 -1.26 -5.61 14.28
CA LEU A 331 -2.27 -4.63 14.67
C LEU A 331 -2.32 -4.35 16.18
N SER A 332 -1.31 -4.75 16.97
CA SER A 332 -1.29 -4.46 18.41
C SER A 332 -1.34 -2.95 18.72
N HIS A 333 -0.84 -2.13 17.79
CA HIS A 333 -0.80 -0.68 17.94
C HIS A 333 -2.19 -0.02 17.98
N ILE A 334 -3.26 -0.68 17.52
CA ILE A 334 -4.65 -0.19 17.61
C ILE A 334 -5.42 -0.70 18.83
N LEU A 335 -4.89 -1.69 19.53
CA LEU A 335 -5.57 -2.32 20.67
C LEU A 335 -5.32 -1.57 21.97
N SER A 336 -6.36 -1.45 22.79
CA SER A 336 -6.27 -0.88 24.15
C SER A 336 -5.42 -1.76 25.08
N GLN A 337 -5.46 -3.08 24.87
CA GLN A 337 -4.68 -4.07 25.59
C GLN A 337 -3.99 -4.98 24.56
N PRO A 338 -2.77 -4.65 24.12
CA PRO A 338 -2.06 -5.48 23.14
C PRO A 338 -1.67 -6.84 23.74
N PRO A 339 -1.59 -7.90 22.91
CA PRO A 339 -1.10 -9.20 23.37
C PRO A 339 0.38 -9.11 23.76
N SER A 340 0.82 -9.97 24.68
CA SER A 340 2.25 -10.16 24.92
C SER A 340 2.85 -10.97 23.78
N LEU A 341 3.85 -10.42 23.10
CA LEU A 341 4.58 -11.11 22.05
C LEU A 341 5.82 -11.80 22.63
N THR A 342 6.11 -13.01 22.16
CA THR A 342 7.32 -13.77 22.52
C THR A 342 8.20 -13.94 21.30
N GLU A 343 9.51 -13.75 21.45
CA GLU A 343 10.44 -14.09 20.37
C GLU A 343 10.40 -15.60 20.09
N ASN A 344 10.44 -15.96 18.81
CA ASN A 344 10.61 -17.35 18.43
C ASN A 344 12.06 -17.78 18.71
N THR A 345 12.24 -18.64 19.72
CA THR A 345 13.55 -19.18 20.12
C THR A 345 14.02 -20.36 19.27
N ASP A 346 13.21 -20.84 18.33
CA ASP A 346 13.56 -21.97 17.44
C ASP A 346 14.61 -21.59 16.39
N CYS A 347 14.92 -20.30 16.25
CA CYS A 347 16.14 -19.87 15.58
C CYS A 347 17.34 -20.27 16.45
N VAL A 348 18.01 -21.37 16.09
CA VAL A 348 19.29 -21.78 16.68
C VAL A 348 20.30 -20.63 16.53
N SER A 349 20.51 -19.88 17.60
CA SER A 349 21.57 -18.88 17.71
C SER A 349 22.88 -19.62 17.94
N ASP A 350 23.50 -20.11 16.87
CA ASP A 350 24.91 -20.54 16.92
C ASP A 350 25.86 -19.41 16.46
N THR A 351 25.35 -18.19 16.33
CA THR A 351 26.22 -17.01 16.23
C THR A 351 26.61 -16.59 17.64
N GLY A 352 27.84 -16.95 18.05
CA GLY A 352 28.51 -16.29 19.16
C GLY A 352 28.44 -14.77 19.00
N ALA A 353 28.36 -14.06 20.14
CA ALA A 353 28.28 -12.61 20.30
C ALA A 353 28.32 -11.77 19.00
N ILE A 354 27.21 -11.07 18.69
CA ILE A 354 27.11 -10.07 17.62
C ILE A 354 28.34 -9.13 17.69
N PRO A 355 29.31 -9.24 16.77
CA PRO A 355 30.48 -8.38 16.79
C PRO A 355 30.08 -7.00 16.28
N THR A 356 30.46 -5.95 17.00
CA THR A 356 30.46 -4.59 16.48
C THR A 356 31.75 -4.39 15.70
N CYS A 357 31.71 -4.33 14.37
CA CYS A 357 32.89 -3.98 13.56
C CYS A 357 33.21 -2.49 13.76
N ALA A 358 34.38 -2.20 14.32
CA ALA A 358 34.99 -0.88 14.30
C ALA A 358 36.16 -0.89 13.31
N CYS A 359 36.09 -0.09 12.24
CA CYS A 359 37.25 0.12 11.37
C CYS A 359 38.40 0.77 12.18
N GLN A 360 39.49 0.03 12.34
CA GLN A 360 40.83 0.48 12.69
C GLN A 360 41.69 0.23 11.43
N GLN A 361 42.51 1.11 10.86
CA GLN A 361 43.26 2.28 11.32
C GLN A 361 43.72 3.11 10.10
N ALA A 362 43.84 4.43 10.25
CA ALA A 362 44.94 5.20 9.66
C ALA A 362 45.23 6.41 10.57
N THR A 363 46.51 6.75 10.66
CA THR A 363 47.16 7.57 11.68
C THR A 363 46.80 9.06 11.60
N ASP A 364 45.83 9.53 12.38
CA ASP A 364 45.85 10.91 12.92
C ASP A 364 44.91 11.06 14.12
N GLU A 365 45.43 11.67 15.19
CA GLU A 365 44.89 11.59 16.54
C GLU A 365 43.71 12.55 16.83
N SER A 366 42.98 13.05 15.82
CA SER A 366 41.88 14.00 16.08
C SER A 366 40.75 14.02 15.05
N THR A 367 39.93 12.96 15.00
CA THR A 367 38.46 13.00 14.76
C THR A 367 37.93 11.57 14.74
N LYS A 368 37.49 11.09 15.92
CA LYS A 368 36.90 9.76 16.13
C LYS A 368 35.38 9.84 16.02
N THR A 369 34.82 9.44 14.89
CA THR A 369 33.43 8.96 14.80
C THR A 369 33.43 7.67 13.99
N GLY A 370 33.42 6.54 14.71
CA GLY A 370 33.33 5.20 14.12
C GLY A 370 31.90 4.91 13.68
N ILE A 371 31.73 4.61 12.40
CA ILE A 371 30.48 4.09 11.84
C ILE A 371 30.54 2.56 12.00
N PRO A 372 29.55 1.90 12.60
CA PRO A 372 29.51 0.44 12.67
C PRO A 372 29.24 -0.13 11.27
N CYS A 373 30.21 -0.85 10.70
CA CYS A 373 30.03 -1.58 9.44
C CYS A 373 29.18 -2.83 9.72
N ALA A 374 27.86 -2.69 9.55
CA ALA A 374 26.84 -3.73 9.55
C ALA A 374 26.67 -4.58 10.84
N SER A 375 25.43 -4.76 11.29
CA SER A 375 25.04 -5.79 12.25
C SER A 375 24.27 -6.89 11.52
N ALA A 376 24.70 -8.15 11.60
CA ALA A 376 23.93 -9.26 11.05
C ALA A 376 22.80 -9.65 12.01
N ASP A 377 21.56 -9.65 11.53
CA ASP A 377 20.39 -10.18 12.26
C ASP A 377 19.76 -11.39 11.57
N ILE A 378 20.52 -11.96 10.62
CA ILE A 378 20.08 -13.05 9.78
C ILE A 378 20.31 -14.35 10.53
N ARG A 379 19.23 -14.95 11.04
CA ARG A 379 19.29 -16.19 11.82
C ARG A 379 19.09 -17.43 10.94
N ARG A 380 20.18 -18.12 10.58
CA ARG A 380 20.15 -19.47 9.98
C ARG A 380 21.50 -20.19 10.13
N ASN A 381 21.50 -21.51 9.95
CA ASN A 381 22.71 -22.34 9.80
C ASN A 381 23.45 -21.97 8.52
N GLY A 382 24.30 -20.94 8.59
CA GLY A 382 25.11 -20.43 7.49
C GLY A 382 26.35 -19.75 8.04
N SER A 383 27.43 -19.74 7.25
CA SER A 383 28.66 -19.07 7.65
C SER A 383 28.52 -17.58 7.38
N VAL A 384 28.68 -16.76 8.42
CA VAL A 384 28.73 -15.30 8.29
C VAL A 384 30.18 -14.90 7.99
N TYR A 385 30.36 -14.16 6.90
CA TYR A 385 31.65 -13.60 6.51
C TYR A 385 31.57 -12.09 6.58
N GLU A 386 32.54 -11.49 7.27
CA GLU A 386 32.63 -10.05 7.46
C GLU A 386 33.75 -9.48 6.59
N ALA A 387 33.43 -8.44 5.83
CA ALA A 387 34.38 -7.61 5.10
C ALA A 387 34.30 -6.18 5.64
N ASP A 388 35.31 -5.35 5.36
CA ASP A 388 35.38 -3.98 5.86
C ASP A 388 34.15 -3.12 5.46
N SER A 389 33.52 -3.43 4.33
CA SER A 389 32.40 -2.67 3.77
C SER A 389 31.03 -3.35 3.87
N HIS A 390 30.97 -4.65 4.14
CA HIS A 390 29.74 -5.42 4.04
C HIS A 390 29.79 -6.75 4.80
N ILE A 391 28.62 -7.35 5.03
CA ILE A 391 28.48 -8.70 5.59
C ILE A 391 27.84 -9.61 4.56
N VAL A 392 28.33 -10.85 4.46
CA VAL A 392 27.77 -11.91 3.63
C VAL A 392 27.32 -13.08 4.50
N VAL A 393 26.10 -13.55 4.27
CA VAL A 393 25.60 -14.81 4.81
C VAL A 393 25.66 -15.84 3.71
N TYR A 394 26.61 -16.77 3.81
CA TYR A 394 26.84 -17.79 2.80
C TYR A 394 26.17 -19.10 3.18
N SER A 395 25.56 -19.75 2.18
CA SER A 395 25.01 -21.10 2.35
C SER A 395 25.88 -22.14 1.65
N PRO A 396 26.49 -23.06 2.43
CA PRO A 396 27.16 -24.22 1.85
C PRO A 396 26.23 -25.05 0.95
N ASP A 397 24.95 -25.18 1.32
CA ASP A 397 23.98 -26.00 0.58
C ASP A 397 23.66 -25.48 -0.84
N PHE A 398 23.79 -24.16 -1.06
CA PHE A 398 23.54 -23.51 -2.35
C PHE A 398 24.84 -23.06 -3.03
N HIS A 399 25.97 -23.25 -2.35
CA HIS A 399 27.29 -22.77 -2.75
C HIS A 399 27.37 -21.25 -3.01
N MET A 400 26.45 -20.44 -2.48
CA MET A 400 26.40 -18.99 -2.75
C MET A 400 25.95 -18.15 -1.54
N PRO A 401 26.17 -16.82 -1.56
CA PRO A 401 25.53 -15.88 -0.64
C PRO A 401 24.00 -15.95 -0.67
N LEU A 402 23.33 -16.13 0.48
CA LEU A 402 21.89 -15.96 0.64
C LEU A 402 21.50 -14.53 1.00
N ALA A 403 22.44 -13.77 1.56
CA ALA A 403 22.25 -12.36 1.85
C ALA A 403 23.59 -11.62 1.84
N ALA A 404 23.58 -10.41 1.32
CA ALA A 404 24.66 -9.45 1.45
C ALA A 404 24.07 -8.14 2.02
N VAL A 405 24.71 -7.61 3.06
CA VAL A 405 24.24 -6.42 3.81
C VAL A 405 25.31 -5.34 3.72
N MET A 406 24.90 -4.13 3.33
CA MET A 406 25.78 -2.97 3.27
C MET A 406 25.07 -1.71 3.79
N HIS A 407 25.83 -0.82 4.42
CA HIS A 407 25.37 0.52 4.79
C HIS A 407 25.95 1.53 3.81
N LEU A 408 25.09 2.15 3.01
CA LEU A 408 25.47 3.17 2.04
C LEU A 408 25.36 4.55 2.64
N THR A 409 26.40 5.36 2.43
CA THR A 409 26.40 6.78 2.80
C THR A 409 26.85 7.60 1.59
N SER A 410 26.40 8.85 1.50
CA SER A 410 26.78 9.75 0.40
C SER A 410 28.28 10.13 0.39
N LYS A 411 29.07 9.65 1.37
CA LYS A 411 30.52 9.90 1.46
C LYS A 411 31.35 8.79 0.80
N CYS A 412 30.77 7.60 0.63
CA CYS A 412 31.51 6.40 0.23
C CYS A 412 31.20 5.94 -1.21
N TYR A 413 30.19 6.52 -1.85
CA TYR A 413 29.64 6.03 -3.13
C TYR A 413 29.25 7.17 -4.07
N SER A 414 29.52 7.01 -5.38
CA SER A 414 29.09 7.93 -6.44
C SER A 414 28.10 7.29 -7.43
N ILE A 415 27.23 8.09 -8.07
CA ILE A 415 26.22 7.66 -9.09
C ILE A 415 26.78 6.71 -10.16
N ASN A 416 28.07 6.83 -10.50
CA ASN A 416 28.67 6.13 -11.64
C ASN A 416 29.14 4.70 -11.35
N GLU A 417 28.95 4.21 -10.11
CA GLU A 417 29.36 2.86 -9.73
C GLU A 417 28.31 1.83 -10.16
N SER A 418 28.68 1.01 -11.13
CA SER A 418 27.90 -0.13 -11.60
C SER A 418 28.23 -1.39 -10.79
N ILE A 419 27.33 -2.37 -10.83
CA ILE A 419 27.64 -3.73 -10.37
C ILE A 419 28.76 -4.35 -11.21
N GLU A 420 29.44 -5.34 -10.63
CA GLU A 420 30.41 -6.15 -11.37
C GLU A 420 29.67 -7.27 -12.12
N ILE A 421 29.96 -7.41 -13.42
CA ILE A 421 29.43 -8.49 -14.26
C ILE A 421 30.60 -9.19 -14.95
N LEU A 422 30.74 -10.48 -14.69
CA LEU A 422 31.82 -11.32 -15.22
C LEU A 422 31.29 -12.29 -16.27
N PRO A 423 31.81 -12.25 -17.51
CA PRO A 423 31.29 -12.99 -18.67
C PRO A 423 31.65 -14.50 -18.71
N LYS A 424 31.78 -15.16 -17.56
CA LYS A 424 32.26 -16.55 -17.26
C LYS A 424 33.69 -16.60 -16.71
N LEU A 425 33.88 -17.21 -15.55
CA LEU A 425 35.21 -17.56 -15.03
C LEU A 425 35.61 -18.93 -15.58
N VAL A 426 36.55 -18.95 -16.53
CA VAL A 426 37.24 -20.16 -16.98
C VAL A 426 38.68 -20.07 -16.47
N ASP A 427 39.05 -20.84 -15.45
CA ASP A 427 40.46 -21.23 -15.24
C ASP A 427 40.62 -22.57 -14.50
N ASP A 428 41.56 -23.39 -14.97
CA ASP A 428 41.70 -24.86 -14.82
C ASP A 428 42.22 -25.36 -13.45
N SER A 429 41.81 -24.76 -12.31
CA SER A 429 42.30 -25.19 -10.98
C SER A 429 41.24 -25.85 -10.06
N ASN A 430 41.40 -27.16 -9.86
CA ASN A 430 40.55 -28.09 -9.09
C ASN A 430 40.52 -27.86 -7.56
N THR A 431 39.92 -26.78 -7.06
CA THR A 431 39.52 -26.68 -5.63
C THR A 431 38.33 -25.73 -5.43
N LEU A 432 37.26 -26.26 -4.85
CA LEU A 432 36.07 -25.55 -4.34
C LEU A 432 36.12 -25.60 -2.80
N THR A 433 36.84 -24.65 -2.19
CA THR A 433 36.79 -24.42 -0.74
C THR A 433 36.94 -22.92 -0.48
N PRO A 434 35.95 -22.25 0.15
CA PRO A 434 36.16 -20.90 0.66
C PRO A 434 37.05 -20.98 1.90
N THR A 435 38.33 -20.63 1.77
CA THR A 435 39.25 -20.50 2.90
C THR A 435 39.36 -19.03 3.29
N CYS A 436 38.83 -18.65 4.44
CA CYS A 436 39.29 -17.46 5.15
C CYS A 436 40.42 -17.91 6.08
N SER A 437 41.69 -17.83 5.66
CA SER A 437 42.80 -18.05 6.60
C SER A 437 43.11 -16.74 7.31
N SER A 438 42.76 -16.66 8.59
CA SER A 438 43.32 -15.68 9.50
C SER A 438 44.68 -16.17 10.00
N ASP A 439 45.74 -16.01 9.20
CA ASP A 439 47.11 -16.21 9.69
C ASP A 439 47.84 -14.85 9.70
N ASN A 440 47.87 -14.23 10.88
CA ASN A 440 48.84 -13.20 11.20
C ASN A 440 50.01 -13.84 11.94
N ALA A 441 51.12 -14.08 11.25
CA ALA A 441 52.48 -13.80 11.73
C ALA A 441 53.51 -14.26 10.69
N ASP A 442 54.41 -13.36 10.31
CA ASP A 442 55.64 -13.58 9.55
C ASP A 442 55.55 -14.04 8.08
N GLY A 443 55.62 -13.06 7.18
CA GLY A 443 56.56 -13.09 6.07
C GLY A 443 56.32 -14.13 4.97
N GLY A 444 55.35 -13.87 4.10
CA GLY A 444 55.24 -14.52 2.79
C GLY A 444 54.05 -13.94 2.02
N ARG A 445 54.30 -13.31 0.87
CA ARG A 445 53.22 -13.03 -0.10
C ARG A 445 52.79 -14.38 -0.66
N ASP A 446 51.54 -14.80 -0.44
CA ASP A 446 50.80 -15.70 -1.33
C ASP A 446 49.29 -15.70 -1.02
N ASN A 447 48.52 -15.42 -2.08
CA ASN A 447 47.16 -15.84 -2.47
C ASN A 447 45.89 -15.46 -1.68
N GLU A 448 45.31 -14.33 -2.10
CA GLU A 448 43.92 -14.13 -2.56
C GLU A 448 42.86 -15.17 -2.13
N SER A 449 41.98 -14.76 -1.20
CA SER A 449 40.80 -15.53 -0.80
C SER A 449 39.53 -14.86 -1.34
N THR A 450 39.24 -15.07 -2.63
CA THR A 450 38.00 -14.59 -3.25
C THR A 450 36.96 -15.70 -3.20
N MET A 451 35.73 -15.41 -2.75
CA MET A 451 34.58 -16.32 -2.82
C MET A 451 34.12 -16.46 -4.28
N TYR A 452 34.87 -17.17 -5.12
CA TYR A 452 34.41 -17.51 -6.45
C TYR A 452 33.47 -18.72 -6.40
N LEU A 453 32.26 -18.54 -6.92
CA LEU A 453 31.48 -19.63 -7.49
C LEU A 453 32.19 -20.09 -8.77
N LYS A 454 32.84 -21.25 -8.74
CA LYS A 454 33.36 -21.89 -9.95
C LYS A 454 32.21 -22.70 -10.59
N TYR A 455 31.78 -22.32 -11.79
CA TYR A 455 30.85 -23.13 -12.59
C TYR A 455 31.19 -23.01 -14.06
N SER A 456 30.81 -24.03 -14.85
CA SER A 456 31.00 -24.06 -16.30
C SER A 456 29.62 -24.04 -16.97
N SER A 457 29.03 -22.86 -17.15
CA SER A 457 27.73 -22.75 -17.81
C SER A 457 27.86 -23.00 -19.31
N PRO A 458 27.16 -24.00 -19.88
CA PRO A 458 27.08 -24.17 -21.33
C PRO A 458 26.21 -23.08 -21.99
N SER A 459 25.42 -22.32 -21.21
CA SER A 459 24.60 -21.21 -21.70
C SER A 459 25.41 -19.91 -21.76
N ASP A 460 25.38 -19.22 -22.89
CA ASP A 460 25.94 -17.86 -23.05
C ASP A 460 25.11 -16.77 -22.35
N GLN A 461 23.93 -17.12 -21.82
CA GLN A 461 23.00 -16.16 -21.20
C GLN A 461 23.16 -16.02 -19.68
N ILE A 462 24.00 -16.83 -19.02
CA ILE A 462 24.21 -16.78 -17.57
C ILE A 462 25.60 -16.19 -17.27
N VAL A 463 25.63 -15.13 -16.49
CA VAL A 463 26.83 -14.41 -16.03
C VAL A 463 26.95 -14.49 -14.51
N LEU A 464 28.14 -14.22 -13.99
CA LEU A 464 28.32 -13.94 -12.57
C LEU A 464 28.15 -12.44 -12.35
N ALA A 465 27.23 -12.06 -11.46
CA ALA A 465 27.00 -10.66 -11.12
C ALA A 465 27.04 -10.44 -9.61
N SER A 466 27.47 -9.26 -9.18
CA SER A 466 27.57 -8.92 -7.76
C SER A 466 26.21 -8.56 -7.14
N LEU A 467 25.96 -9.05 -5.92
CA LEU A 467 24.80 -8.64 -5.11
C LEU A 467 24.91 -7.19 -4.63
N LEU A 468 26.13 -6.69 -4.41
CA LEU A 468 26.45 -5.34 -3.96
C LEU A 468 27.37 -4.65 -4.98
N PRO A 469 27.35 -3.31 -5.12
CA PRO A 469 28.22 -2.59 -6.03
C PRO A 469 29.69 -2.58 -5.58
N VAL A 470 30.58 -2.16 -6.47
CA VAL A 470 32.04 -2.11 -6.26
C VAL A 470 32.46 -0.71 -5.80
N ALA A 471 33.08 -0.57 -4.63
CA ALA A 471 33.57 0.72 -4.13
C ALA A 471 34.97 1.04 -4.73
N PRO A 472 35.14 2.07 -5.57
CA PRO A 472 36.40 2.36 -6.26
C PRO A 472 37.46 3.00 -5.37
N THR A 473 37.11 3.53 -4.19
CA THR A 473 38.03 4.31 -3.33
C THR A 473 38.83 3.48 -2.32
N LEU A 474 38.70 2.15 -2.33
CA LEU A 474 39.44 1.26 -1.43
C LEU A 474 40.49 0.45 -2.21
N GLU A 475 41.46 1.15 -2.82
CA GLU A 475 42.64 0.57 -3.51
C GLU A 475 43.50 -0.37 -2.63
N HIS A 476 43.17 -0.55 -1.34
CA HIS A 476 43.94 -1.33 -0.38
C HIS A 476 43.14 -2.43 0.36
N CYS A 477 41.86 -2.63 0.05
CA CYS A 477 41.09 -3.74 0.63
C CYS A 477 40.98 -4.87 -0.39
N ASN A 478 41.56 -6.03 -0.08
CA ASN A 478 41.28 -7.30 -0.75
C ASN A 478 39.79 -7.63 -0.56
N GLN A 479 38.91 -7.21 -1.47
CA GLN A 479 37.46 -7.40 -1.34
C GLN A 479 37.01 -8.70 -2.03
N SER A 480 36.49 -9.64 -1.25
CA SER A 480 35.72 -10.77 -1.76
C SER A 480 34.33 -10.27 -2.20
N PHE A 481 33.96 -10.41 -3.47
CA PHE A 481 32.66 -9.97 -3.99
C PHE A 481 31.58 -11.02 -3.75
N PRO A 482 30.36 -10.66 -3.28
CA PRO A 482 29.24 -11.58 -3.19
C PRO A 482 28.65 -11.81 -4.59
N LEU A 483 29.33 -12.61 -5.40
CA LEU A 483 28.93 -12.96 -6.76
C LEU A 483 27.90 -14.10 -6.74
N VAL A 484 26.91 -14.01 -7.63
CA VAL A 484 25.82 -15.00 -7.82
C VAL A 484 25.50 -15.16 -9.31
N PRO A 485 24.98 -16.32 -9.74
CA PRO A 485 24.62 -16.54 -11.14
C PRO A 485 23.34 -15.75 -11.48
N MET A 486 23.41 -14.91 -12.51
CA MET A 486 22.29 -14.15 -13.04
C MET A 486 22.16 -14.32 -14.54
N TYR A 487 20.95 -14.23 -15.07
CA TYR A 487 20.71 -14.00 -16.49
C TYR A 487 21.33 -12.66 -16.90
N GLU A 488 22.01 -12.62 -18.04
CA GLU A 488 22.75 -11.43 -18.49
C GLU A 488 21.82 -10.22 -18.62
N GLY A 489 20.62 -10.40 -19.18
CA GLY A 489 19.63 -9.33 -19.31
C GLY A 489 18.99 -8.91 -17.99
N PHE A 490 18.96 -9.79 -16.98
CA PHE A 490 18.57 -9.42 -15.61
C PHE A 490 19.64 -8.55 -14.96
N ALA A 491 20.89 -9.02 -14.97
CA ALA A 491 22.03 -8.35 -14.34
C ALA A 491 22.29 -6.97 -14.95
N SER A 492 22.45 -6.91 -16.28
CA SER A 492 22.73 -5.66 -17.00
C SER A 492 21.50 -4.77 -17.21
N GLY A 493 20.30 -5.29 -16.94
CA GLY A 493 19.03 -4.59 -17.07
C GLY A 493 18.50 -4.08 -15.73
N VAL A 494 17.46 -4.75 -15.22
CA VAL A 494 16.72 -4.27 -14.03
C VAL A 494 17.57 -4.24 -12.76
N TRP A 495 18.52 -5.18 -12.60
CA TRP A 495 19.37 -5.23 -11.39
C TRP A 495 20.34 -4.04 -11.33
N ASP A 496 21.05 -3.75 -12.43
CA ASP A 496 21.90 -2.56 -12.55
C ASP A 496 21.08 -1.26 -12.43
N TYR A 497 19.88 -1.20 -13.04
CA TYR A 497 18.99 -0.05 -12.90
C TYR A 497 18.57 0.20 -11.45
N LEU A 498 18.20 -0.85 -10.71
CA LEU A 498 17.82 -0.74 -9.30
C LEU A 498 18.99 -0.22 -8.45
N TRP A 499 20.22 -0.65 -8.72
CA TRP A 499 21.40 -0.12 -8.03
C TRP A 499 21.66 1.37 -8.32
N ARG A 500 21.47 1.81 -9.57
CA ARG A 500 21.53 3.25 -9.91
C ARG A 500 20.45 4.05 -9.17
N LEU A 501 19.27 3.47 -9.02
CA LEU A 501 18.17 4.08 -8.28
C LEU A 501 18.51 4.19 -6.78
N VAL A 502 19.06 3.14 -6.17
CA VAL A 502 19.55 3.16 -4.77
C VAL A 502 20.61 4.24 -4.58
N ASN A 503 21.59 4.33 -5.48
CA ASN A 503 22.61 5.39 -5.44
C ASN A 503 21.98 6.78 -5.49
N SER A 504 20.96 6.98 -6.34
CA SER A 504 20.23 8.24 -6.41
C SER A 504 19.48 8.58 -5.12
N TYR A 505 19.00 7.58 -4.37
CA TYR A 505 18.33 7.80 -3.08
C TYR A 505 19.31 8.23 -1.99
N VAL A 506 20.46 7.56 -1.91
CA VAL A 506 21.53 7.92 -0.98
C VAL A 506 22.05 9.33 -1.27
N GLU A 507 22.22 9.67 -2.56
CA GLU A 507 22.70 10.99 -2.94
C GLU A 507 21.67 12.11 -2.78
N GLY A 508 20.40 11.84 -3.09
CA GLY A 508 19.34 12.84 -3.04
C GLY A 508 18.94 13.21 -1.61
N ASP A 509 18.89 12.23 -0.71
CA ASP A 509 18.41 12.43 0.67
C ASP A 509 19.56 12.60 1.69
N LYS A 510 20.78 12.17 1.34
CA LYS A 510 22.00 12.19 2.19
C LYS A 510 21.95 11.31 3.43
N ARG A 511 20.78 10.90 3.92
CA ARG A 511 20.64 9.92 5.00
C ARG A 511 21.20 8.55 4.57
N PRO A 512 21.86 7.81 5.48
CA PRO A 512 22.33 6.46 5.19
C PRO A 512 21.19 5.52 4.77
N VAL A 513 21.46 4.67 3.78
CA VAL A 513 20.54 3.59 3.37
C VAL A 513 21.19 2.26 3.66
N ARG A 514 20.55 1.44 4.48
CA ARG A 514 20.92 0.06 4.67
C ARG A 514 20.29 -0.78 3.58
N VAL A 515 21.12 -1.49 2.81
CA VAL A 515 20.69 -2.39 1.74
C VAL A 515 20.93 -3.82 2.18
N THR A 516 19.95 -4.68 1.97
CA THR A 516 20.12 -6.14 2.06
C THR A 516 19.61 -6.78 0.78
N ALA A 517 20.45 -7.58 0.13
CA ALA A 517 20.14 -8.20 -1.16
C ALA A 517 20.54 -9.67 -1.17
N GLY A 518 19.83 -10.49 -1.95
CA GLY A 518 20.16 -11.92 -2.07
C GLY A 518 19.26 -12.70 -3.03
N PRO A 519 19.63 -13.95 -3.35
CA PRO A 519 18.83 -14.87 -4.16
C PRO A 519 17.67 -15.49 -3.35
N LEU A 520 16.61 -15.89 -4.04
CA LEU A 520 15.49 -16.68 -3.52
C LEU A 520 15.20 -17.90 -4.39
N PHE A 521 14.70 -18.95 -3.76
CA PHE A 521 14.32 -20.21 -4.38
C PHE A 521 12.88 -20.55 -3.97
N ASP A 522 11.98 -20.53 -4.94
CA ASP A 522 10.55 -20.82 -4.79
C ASP A 522 10.07 -21.51 -6.07
N VAL A 523 10.38 -22.80 -6.18
CA VAL A 523 10.17 -23.66 -7.35
C VAL A 523 8.78 -24.31 -7.35
N ASP A 524 8.14 -24.43 -6.19
CA ASP A 524 6.76 -24.91 -6.07
C ASP A 524 5.72 -23.78 -5.94
N HIS A 525 6.19 -22.54 -5.88
CA HIS A 525 5.42 -21.31 -5.99
C HIS A 525 4.54 -21.05 -4.77
N ASP A 526 4.90 -21.63 -3.62
CA ASP A 526 4.15 -21.56 -2.37
C ASP A 526 4.47 -20.31 -1.53
N GLY A 527 5.40 -19.47 -2.00
CA GLY A 527 5.80 -18.25 -1.32
C GLY A 527 6.63 -18.52 -0.05
N LEU A 528 7.17 -19.73 0.10
CA LEU A 528 8.03 -20.15 1.20
C LEU A 528 9.41 -20.55 0.69
N PHE A 529 10.36 -20.65 1.62
CA PHE A 529 11.73 -21.02 1.31
C PHE A 529 11.88 -22.50 0.90
N ASP A 530 12.43 -22.73 -0.30
CA ASP A 530 12.81 -24.06 -0.77
C ASP A 530 14.17 -24.54 -0.26
N ARG A 531 14.24 -25.78 0.21
CA ARG A 531 15.54 -26.45 0.44
C ARG A 531 16.21 -26.81 -0.88
N ALA A 532 17.55 -26.79 -0.90
CA ALA A 532 18.35 -27.30 -2.01
C ALA A 532 17.89 -28.71 -2.41
N SER A 533 17.51 -28.87 -3.68
CA SER A 533 16.93 -30.12 -4.19
C SER A 533 17.12 -30.29 -5.69
N SER A 534 16.94 -31.51 -6.17
CA SER A 534 17.03 -31.80 -7.61
C SER A 534 15.92 -31.17 -8.46
N LYS A 535 14.91 -30.52 -7.86
CA LYS A 535 13.86 -29.83 -8.62
C LYS A 535 14.28 -28.46 -9.14
N GLN A 536 15.36 -27.89 -8.59
CA GLN A 536 15.87 -26.59 -8.99
C GLN A 536 16.38 -26.60 -10.43
N ARG A 537 16.36 -25.41 -11.06
CA ARG A 537 17.15 -25.15 -12.26
C ARG A 537 18.60 -25.00 -11.83
N PHE A 538 19.55 -25.41 -12.67
CA PHE A 538 20.98 -25.36 -12.37
C PHE A 538 21.71 -24.60 -13.47
N VAL A 539 22.83 -23.98 -13.09
CA VAL A 539 23.65 -23.17 -14.00
C VAL A 539 24.34 -24.03 -15.07
N ASP A 540 24.62 -25.30 -14.75
CA ASP A 540 25.24 -26.26 -15.66
C ASP A 540 24.73 -27.69 -15.46
N ASP A 541 25.18 -28.59 -16.34
CA ASP A 541 24.83 -30.01 -16.34
C ASP A 541 25.41 -30.78 -15.14
N MET A 542 26.38 -30.20 -14.42
CA MET A 542 26.94 -30.81 -13.19
C MET A 542 25.98 -30.66 -12.01
N ARG A 543 25.01 -29.74 -12.11
CA ARG A 543 23.93 -29.53 -11.13
C ARG A 543 24.45 -29.25 -9.71
N GLU A 544 25.58 -28.55 -9.61
CA GLU A 544 26.17 -28.17 -8.32
C GLU A 544 25.68 -26.80 -7.85
N VAL A 545 25.49 -25.86 -8.78
CA VAL A 545 25.06 -24.48 -8.48
C VAL A 545 23.62 -24.28 -8.97
N PRO A 546 22.63 -24.17 -8.06
CA PRO A 546 21.25 -23.91 -8.45
C PRO A 546 21.10 -22.47 -8.95
N LEU A 547 20.24 -22.27 -9.95
CA LEU A 547 19.87 -20.97 -10.46
C LEU A 547 18.73 -20.38 -9.60
N PRO A 548 18.89 -19.18 -9.02
CA PRO A 548 17.82 -18.54 -8.25
C PRO A 548 16.56 -18.34 -9.09
N THR A 549 15.40 -18.47 -8.45
CA THR A 549 14.09 -18.17 -9.08
C THR A 549 13.79 -16.68 -9.07
N HIS A 550 14.24 -15.98 -8.03
CA HIS A 550 14.04 -14.55 -7.83
C HIS A 550 15.27 -13.94 -7.13
N PHE A 551 15.37 -12.62 -7.15
CA PHE A 551 16.27 -11.85 -6.30
C PHE A 551 15.51 -10.84 -5.47
N TYR A 552 15.92 -10.63 -4.22
CA TYR A 552 15.35 -9.58 -3.39
C TYR A 552 16.34 -8.46 -3.15
N MET A 553 15.79 -7.27 -2.92
CA MET A 553 16.51 -6.13 -2.36
C MET A 553 15.61 -5.42 -1.37
N SER A 554 16.08 -5.24 -0.15
CA SER A 554 15.38 -4.50 0.91
C SER A 554 16.20 -3.29 1.30
N LEU A 555 15.59 -2.12 1.20
CA LEU A 555 16.13 -0.82 1.56
C LEU A 555 15.51 -0.39 2.88
N MET A 556 16.36 0.09 3.79
CA MET A 556 15.94 0.66 5.05
C MET A 556 16.64 1.99 5.28
N ARG A 557 15.86 2.99 5.66
CA ARG A 557 16.33 4.33 6.03
C ARG A 557 15.65 4.77 7.31
N CYS A 558 16.41 5.42 8.18
CA CYS A 558 15.92 5.91 9.48
C CYS A 558 15.72 7.42 9.44
N GLU A 559 14.79 7.96 10.22
CA GLU A 559 14.55 9.40 10.30
C GLU A 559 15.69 10.14 11.04
N ASP A 560 16.26 9.55 12.09
CA ASP A 560 17.35 10.13 12.87
C ASP A 560 18.74 9.78 12.29
N ASP A 561 19.55 10.82 12.02
CA ASP A 561 20.89 10.79 11.39
C ASP A 561 22.01 10.21 12.30
N SER A 562 21.65 9.56 13.42
CA SER A 562 22.65 9.03 14.35
C SER A 562 23.07 7.63 13.94
N ASP A 563 24.36 7.46 13.64
CA ASP A 563 25.06 6.18 13.43
C ASP A 563 24.98 5.19 14.62
N SER A 564 24.21 5.52 15.68
CA SER A 564 23.94 4.67 16.83
C SER A 564 22.53 4.07 16.76
N VAL A 565 22.47 2.73 16.68
CA VAL A 565 21.27 1.90 16.90
C VAL A 565 20.55 2.32 18.21
N PRO A 566 19.20 2.33 18.27
CA PRO A 566 18.25 1.82 17.29
C PRO A 566 17.36 2.90 16.65
N CYS A 567 17.15 2.77 15.35
CA CYS A 567 16.11 3.50 14.62
C CYS A 567 14.74 3.34 15.29
N SER A 568 13.98 4.43 15.38
CA SER A 568 12.64 4.47 15.97
C SER A 568 11.59 3.86 15.03
N ARG A 569 10.30 3.92 15.44
CA ARG A 569 9.13 3.57 14.62
C ARG A 569 9.09 4.28 13.26
N ASP A 570 9.82 5.38 13.10
CA ASP A 570 9.87 6.19 11.89
C ASP A 570 10.94 5.64 10.93
N THR A 571 10.82 4.34 10.65
CA THR A 571 11.65 3.61 9.69
C THR A 571 10.94 3.56 8.34
N GLU A 572 11.65 4.01 7.30
CA GLU A 572 11.21 3.89 5.93
C GLU A 572 11.74 2.58 5.33
N LEU A 573 10.84 1.78 4.75
CA LEU A 573 11.16 0.51 4.12
C LEU A 573 10.72 0.55 2.66
N LEU A 574 11.56 0.02 1.78
CA LEU A 574 11.24 -0.21 0.38
C LEU A 574 11.90 -1.52 -0.05
N SER A 575 11.09 -2.51 -0.41
CA SER A 575 11.53 -3.87 -0.62
C SER A 575 10.96 -4.43 -1.92
N PHE A 576 11.77 -5.24 -2.62
CA PHE A 576 11.43 -5.84 -3.90
C PHE A 576 11.74 -7.34 -3.90
N ILE A 577 10.92 -8.12 -4.60
CA ILE A 577 11.24 -9.48 -5.04
C ILE A 577 11.06 -9.53 -6.56
N LEU A 578 12.16 -9.67 -7.29
CA LEU A 578 12.17 -9.62 -8.75
C LEU A 578 12.28 -11.04 -9.33
N PRO A 579 11.34 -11.47 -10.18
CA PRO A 579 11.49 -12.67 -10.99
C PRO A 579 12.80 -12.68 -11.76
N HIS A 580 13.55 -13.77 -11.63
CA HIS A 580 14.85 -13.92 -12.27
C HIS A 580 14.68 -14.39 -13.72
N LEU A 581 14.35 -13.43 -14.60
CA LEU A 581 14.05 -13.65 -16.01
C LEU A 581 15.10 -12.97 -16.91
N GLN A 582 15.30 -13.49 -18.12
CA GLN A 582 16.24 -12.90 -19.08
C GLN A 582 15.84 -11.47 -19.50
N MET A 583 14.54 -11.16 -19.52
CA MET A 583 13.99 -9.87 -19.91
C MET A 583 12.85 -9.50 -18.98
N VAL A 584 12.60 -8.19 -18.83
CA VAL A 584 11.43 -7.68 -18.11
C VAL A 584 10.18 -8.01 -18.90
N PRO A 585 9.18 -8.68 -18.28
CA PRO A 585 7.98 -9.09 -18.98
C PRO A 585 7.03 -7.91 -19.25
N ASN A 586 6.03 -8.13 -20.09
CA ASN A 586 4.94 -7.21 -20.41
C ASN A 586 5.41 -5.87 -21.04
N CYS A 587 6.62 -5.82 -21.59
CA CYS A 587 7.24 -4.61 -22.15
C CYS A 587 7.23 -3.40 -21.20
N LEU A 588 7.27 -3.67 -19.89
CA LEU A 588 7.24 -2.61 -18.87
C LEU A 588 8.57 -1.84 -18.85
N ASP A 589 8.48 -0.54 -18.60
CA ASP A 589 9.65 0.20 -18.15
C ASP A 589 10.07 -0.29 -16.74
N PHE A 590 11.35 -0.10 -16.40
CA PHE A 590 11.88 -0.59 -15.13
C PHE A 590 11.19 0.00 -13.90
N GLN A 591 10.71 1.24 -13.95
CA GLN A 591 10.06 1.86 -12.81
C GLN A 591 8.70 1.21 -12.54
N THR A 592 7.91 0.99 -13.59
CA THR A 592 6.63 0.27 -13.52
C THR A 592 6.85 -1.18 -13.08
N TYR A 593 7.85 -1.88 -13.65
CA TYR A 593 8.18 -3.25 -13.25
C TYR A 593 8.60 -3.37 -11.78
N LEU A 594 9.39 -2.41 -11.27
CA LEU A 594 9.75 -2.36 -9.85
C LEU A 594 8.52 -2.13 -8.96
N MET A 595 7.59 -1.26 -9.38
CA MET A 595 6.34 -1.03 -8.64
C MET A 595 5.45 -2.28 -8.58
N ASP A 596 5.37 -3.06 -9.67
CA ASP A 596 4.59 -4.29 -9.67
C ASP A 596 5.13 -5.32 -8.67
N ASN A 597 6.45 -5.29 -8.46
CA ASN A 597 7.21 -6.25 -7.66
C ASN A 597 7.66 -5.70 -6.29
N VAL A 598 7.04 -4.62 -5.81
CA VAL A 598 7.18 -4.22 -4.39
C VAL A 598 6.59 -5.31 -3.50
N VAL A 599 7.20 -5.54 -2.35
CA VAL A 599 6.74 -6.55 -1.40
C VAL A 599 6.88 -6.03 0.03
N ARG A 600 6.26 -6.74 0.97
CA ARG A 600 6.50 -6.53 2.40
C ARG A 600 7.82 -7.21 2.77
N VAL A 601 8.51 -6.73 3.80
CA VAL A 601 9.67 -7.44 4.35
C VAL A 601 9.29 -8.86 4.79
N ARG A 602 8.04 -9.05 5.25
CA ARG A 602 7.50 -10.36 5.61
C ARG A 602 7.51 -11.35 4.45
N ASP A 603 7.29 -10.92 3.22
CA ASP A 603 7.36 -11.80 2.05
C ASP A 603 8.80 -12.29 1.83
N ILE A 604 9.79 -11.40 1.98
CA ILE A 604 11.21 -11.78 1.91
C ILE A 604 11.56 -12.77 3.03
N GLU A 605 11.08 -12.56 4.26
CA GLU A 605 11.31 -13.51 5.37
C GLU A 605 10.79 -14.92 5.05
N LEU A 606 9.58 -15.00 4.48
CA LEU A 606 8.95 -16.27 4.12
C LEU A 606 9.74 -17.00 3.03
N LEU A 607 10.09 -16.32 1.93
CA LEU A 607 10.80 -16.93 0.79
C LEU A 607 12.29 -17.20 1.05
N SER A 608 12.93 -16.45 1.95
CA SER A 608 14.36 -16.64 2.25
C SER A 608 14.59 -17.58 3.45
N GLY A 609 13.59 -17.72 4.32
CA GLY A 609 13.74 -18.37 5.63
C GLY A 609 14.66 -17.59 6.57
N LEU A 610 14.93 -16.31 6.27
CA LEU A 610 15.70 -15.39 7.09
C LEU A 610 14.76 -14.52 7.92
N GLN A 611 15.30 -13.91 8.98
CA GLN A 611 14.60 -12.91 9.77
C GLN A 611 15.32 -11.58 9.62
N PHE A 612 14.57 -10.49 9.49
CA PHE A 612 15.13 -9.15 9.40
C PHE A 612 14.71 -8.31 10.61
N LEU A 613 15.32 -7.12 10.75
CA LEU A 613 14.94 -6.11 11.75
C LEU A 613 14.98 -6.57 13.23
N GLY A 614 15.78 -7.57 13.60
CA GLY A 614 15.81 -8.09 14.99
C GLY A 614 16.33 -7.08 16.04
N PHE A 615 17.01 -6.02 15.61
CA PHE A 615 17.39 -4.87 16.44
C PHE A 615 16.21 -3.93 16.74
N ILE A 616 15.07 -4.09 16.05
CA ILE A 616 13.83 -3.36 16.31
C ILE A 616 12.99 -4.15 17.33
N PRO A 617 12.41 -3.50 18.36
CA PRO A 617 11.51 -4.15 19.30
C PRO A 617 10.41 -4.96 18.61
N LEU A 618 10.09 -6.12 19.17
CA LEU A 618 9.21 -7.13 18.55
C LEU A 618 7.86 -6.57 18.08
N GLU A 619 7.24 -5.69 18.86
CA GLU A 619 5.96 -5.07 18.51
C GLU A 619 6.08 -4.15 17.29
N ALA A 620 7.14 -3.33 17.25
CA ALA A 620 7.38 -2.44 16.11
C ALA A 620 7.81 -3.24 14.87
N ARG A 621 8.59 -4.31 15.06
CA ARG A 621 8.98 -5.22 13.98
C ARG A 621 7.78 -5.90 13.33
N ALA A 622 6.83 -6.41 14.13
CA ALA A 622 5.61 -7.06 13.62
C ALA A 622 4.74 -6.10 12.79
N GLN A 623 4.78 -4.80 13.10
CA GLN A 623 4.09 -3.76 12.33
C GLN A 623 4.88 -3.38 11.06
N LEU A 624 6.19 -3.17 11.17
CA LEU A 624 7.03 -2.75 10.05
C LEU A 624 7.15 -3.85 8.99
N SER A 625 7.19 -5.12 9.39
CA SER A 625 7.38 -6.23 8.45
C SER A 625 6.22 -6.43 7.49
N VAL A 626 5.01 -6.00 7.85
CA VAL A 626 3.80 -6.12 7.02
C VAL A 626 3.48 -4.86 6.20
N ARG A 627 4.29 -3.80 6.32
CA ARG A 627 4.07 -2.56 5.56
C ARG A 627 4.34 -2.83 4.08
N LEU A 628 3.33 -2.58 3.23
CA LEU A 628 3.45 -2.68 1.78
C LEU A 628 3.71 -1.27 1.19
N PRO A 629 4.83 -1.05 0.48
CA PRO A 629 5.09 0.23 -0.18
C PRO A 629 4.07 0.52 -1.30
N THR A 630 3.56 1.75 -1.36
CA THR A 630 2.64 2.21 -2.42
C THR A 630 3.31 3.12 -3.45
N SER A 631 4.60 3.43 -3.27
CA SER A 631 5.40 4.25 -4.18
C SER A 631 6.90 4.01 -3.94
N LEU A 632 7.72 4.29 -4.96
CA LEU A 632 9.18 4.36 -4.80
C LEU A 632 9.59 5.65 -4.05
N TRP A 633 10.82 5.70 -3.53
CA TRP A 633 11.38 6.94 -2.98
C TRP A 633 11.67 7.96 -4.09
N ASN A 634 11.71 9.26 -3.77
CA ASN A 634 12.00 10.31 -4.75
C ASN A 634 13.49 10.28 -5.15
N SER A 635 13.79 10.25 -6.47
CA SER A 635 15.15 10.31 -7.03
C SER A 635 15.41 11.62 -7.77
N SER A 636 16.63 12.15 -7.66
CA SER A 636 17.10 13.31 -8.42
C SER A 636 17.90 12.89 -9.66
N VAL A 637 17.26 12.87 -10.84
CA VAL A 637 17.91 13.01 -12.17
C VAL A 637 17.60 14.44 -12.65
N PRO A 638 18.56 15.23 -13.16
CA PRO A 638 18.50 16.69 -13.07
C PRO A 638 17.52 17.36 -14.05
N THR A 639 16.73 18.32 -13.54
CA THR A 639 16.64 19.66 -14.15
C THR A 639 16.96 20.72 -13.10
N GLU A 640 17.95 21.54 -13.46
CA GLU A 640 18.56 22.72 -12.84
C GLU A 640 18.72 22.79 -11.32
N LYS A 641 19.98 22.61 -10.92
CA LYS A 641 20.51 22.64 -9.57
C LYS A 641 20.48 24.03 -8.98
N ASP A 642 19.86 24.09 -7.81
CA ASP A 642 20.06 25.08 -6.78
C ASP A 642 21.52 25.04 -6.28
N SER A 643 22.13 26.21 -6.10
CA SER A 643 23.46 26.35 -5.51
C SER A 643 23.31 26.97 -4.13
N ASP A 644 23.58 26.14 -3.12
CA ASP A 644 23.69 26.49 -1.72
C ASP A 644 24.84 27.51 -1.51
N GLN A 645 24.52 28.71 -1.00
CA GLN A 645 25.46 29.49 -0.19
C GLN A 645 24.74 30.39 0.84
N THR A 646 24.95 30.01 2.09
CA THR A 646 25.30 30.87 3.23
C THR A 646 24.22 31.79 3.78
N VAL A 647 23.53 31.26 4.80
CA VAL A 647 22.78 32.02 5.80
C VAL A 647 23.68 33.07 6.46
N ARG A 648 23.42 34.35 6.16
CA ARG A 648 23.70 35.41 7.10
C ARG A 648 22.56 35.49 8.09
N ASN A 649 22.86 35.14 9.34
CA ASN A 649 22.12 35.60 10.49
C ASN A 649 22.07 37.13 10.46
N ASP A 650 20.88 37.69 10.29
CA ASP A 650 20.43 38.84 11.06
C ASP A 650 18.92 39.06 10.86
N SER A 651 18.15 38.56 11.81
CA SER A 651 17.22 39.41 12.57
C SER A 651 16.57 38.54 13.62
N THR A 652 17.13 38.61 14.82
CA THR A 652 16.40 38.35 16.04
C THR A 652 15.15 39.22 16.06
N CYS A 653 13.98 38.61 15.83
CA CYS A 653 12.75 39.19 16.34
C CYS A 653 12.74 38.96 17.85
N VAL A 654 13.22 39.99 18.54
CA VAL A 654 13.11 40.16 19.98
C VAL A 654 11.64 40.03 20.39
N SER A 655 11.45 39.26 21.45
CA SER A 655 10.26 39.09 22.28
C SER A 655 9.30 40.29 22.28
N ASP A 656 8.05 40.06 21.90
CA ASP A 656 6.94 39.92 22.86
C ASP A 656 5.67 39.51 22.11
N SER A 657 5.27 38.25 22.24
CA SER A 657 3.88 37.75 22.26
C SER A 657 3.84 36.30 21.80
N GLN A 658 3.22 35.48 22.63
CA GLN A 658 2.80 34.09 22.37
C GLN A 658 1.74 34.00 21.23
N TYR A 659 1.62 35.06 20.42
CA TYR A 659 0.59 35.23 19.41
C TYR A 659 1.11 34.82 18.04
N ARG A 660 0.55 33.73 17.53
CA ARG A 660 0.83 33.17 16.21
C ARG A 660 -0.51 33.04 15.47
N PRO A 661 -0.97 34.10 14.79
CA PRO A 661 -2.26 34.05 14.11
C PRO A 661 -2.16 33.18 12.87
N VAL A 662 -3.26 32.51 12.53
CA VAL A 662 -3.40 31.83 11.25
C VAL A 662 -4.13 32.77 10.30
N LEU A 663 -3.46 33.20 9.24
CA LEU A 663 -4.07 33.95 8.14
C LEU A 663 -4.33 33.00 6.96
N LEU A 664 -5.61 32.72 6.71
CA LEU A 664 -6.08 31.97 5.55
C LEU A 664 -6.40 32.94 4.41
N VAL A 665 -5.64 32.87 3.32
CA VAL A 665 -5.85 33.70 2.13
C VAL A 665 -6.38 32.83 0.99
N SER A 666 -7.50 33.22 0.36
CA SER A 666 -8.02 32.58 -0.86
C SER A 666 -7.92 33.51 -2.05
N LEU A 667 -7.45 32.95 -3.18
CA LEU A 667 -7.45 33.54 -4.51
C LEU A 667 -8.41 32.70 -5.36
N ASP A 668 -9.59 33.23 -5.66
CA ASP A 668 -10.64 32.48 -6.35
C ASP A 668 -10.20 32.08 -7.75
N GLY A 669 -10.54 30.87 -8.19
CA GLY A 669 -10.21 30.38 -9.53
C GLY A 669 -8.70 30.31 -9.83
N PHE A 670 -7.83 30.39 -8.82
CA PHE A 670 -6.38 30.29 -9.02
C PHE A 670 -5.99 28.85 -9.35
N ARG A 671 -5.84 28.56 -10.65
CA ARG A 671 -5.41 27.25 -11.15
C ARG A 671 -3.96 26.98 -10.71
N ALA A 672 -3.68 25.76 -10.24
CA ALA A 672 -2.37 25.42 -9.65
C ALA A 672 -1.18 25.62 -10.61
N ASP A 673 -1.41 25.45 -11.91
CA ASP A 673 -0.42 25.63 -12.97
C ASP A 673 -0.12 27.10 -13.31
N TYR A 674 -0.91 28.08 -12.83
CA TYR A 674 -0.59 29.51 -13.02
C TYR A 674 0.74 29.91 -12.38
N LEU A 675 1.22 29.14 -11.39
CA LEU A 675 2.53 29.32 -10.79
C LEU A 675 3.67 29.06 -11.79
N SER A 676 3.44 28.24 -12.82
CA SER A 676 4.42 27.97 -13.88
C SER A 676 4.63 29.14 -14.83
N TYR A 677 3.74 30.16 -14.81
CA TYR A 677 3.81 31.30 -15.74
C TYR A 677 4.84 32.35 -15.34
N ASN A 678 5.49 32.19 -14.18
CA ASN A 678 6.57 33.04 -13.67
C ASN A 678 6.19 34.54 -13.54
N VAL A 679 4.91 34.85 -13.34
CA VAL A 679 4.36 36.22 -13.18
C VAL A 679 3.93 36.55 -11.73
N THR A 680 4.19 35.66 -10.78
CA THR A 680 3.74 35.77 -9.38
C THR A 680 4.92 35.87 -8.40
N PRO A 681 5.84 36.85 -8.54
CA PRO A 681 7.11 36.88 -7.79
C PRO A 681 6.97 36.88 -6.27
N ASN A 682 5.89 37.46 -5.74
CA ASN A 682 5.62 37.44 -4.29
C ASN A 682 5.06 36.10 -3.81
N ILE A 683 4.24 35.41 -4.61
CA ILE A 683 3.80 34.05 -4.29
C ILE A 683 4.97 33.09 -4.44
N GLN A 684 5.81 33.27 -5.46
CA GLN A 684 7.04 32.49 -5.61
C GLN A 684 7.99 32.70 -4.44
N ARG A 685 8.08 33.91 -3.90
CA ARG A 685 8.80 34.16 -2.66
C ARG A 685 8.19 33.40 -1.48
N LEU A 686 6.87 33.41 -1.31
CA LEU A 686 6.18 32.61 -0.28
C LEU A 686 6.37 31.10 -0.46
N ILE A 687 6.43 30.62 -1.71
CA ILE A 687 6.75 29.22 -2.03
C ILE A 687 8.20 28.93 -1.63
N SER A 688 9.14 29.81 -1.96
CA SER A 688 10.57 29.64 -1.62
C SER A 688 10.84 29.69 -0.11
N GLU A 689 10.01 30.41 0.65
CA GLU A 689 10.13 30.57 2.10
C GLU A 689 9.12 29.70 2.88
N GLY A 690 8.33 28.85 2.19
CA GLY A 690 7.16 28.14 2.76
C GLY A 690 6.90 26.75 2.18
N VAL A 691 5.69 26.22 2.40
CA VAL A 691 5.26 24.88 1.93
C VAL A 691 4.23 25.02 0.83
N HIS A 692 4.41 24.29 -0.27
CA HIS A 692 3.53 24.30 -1.44
C HIS A 692 3.20 22.87 -1.89
N ALA A 693 1.92 22.59 -2.16
CA ALA A 693 1.46 21.34 -2.75
C ALA A 693 1.33 21.48 -4.27
N THR A 694 1.71 20.46 -5.05
CA THR A 694 1.63 20.50 -6.52
C THR A 694 0.22 20.77 -7.05
N ARG A 695 -0.81 20.32 -6.32
CA ARG A 695 -2.23 20.68 -6.54
C ARG A 695 -3.05 20.40 -5.28
N LEU A 696 -4.07 21.22 -5.07
CA LEU A 696 -5.11 21.02 -4.07
C LEU A 696 -6.36 20.46 -4.77
N LEU A 697 -6.97 19.41 -4.21
CA LEU A 697 -8.24 18.87 -4.72
C LEU A 697 -9.42 19.56 -4.04
N SER A 698 -10.26 20.20 -4.85
CA SER A 698 -11.52 20.81 -4.39
C SER A 698 -12.57 19.73 -4.12
N ALA A 699 -13.46 19.95 -3.15
CA ALA A 699 -14.68 19.18 -3.00
C ALA A 699 -15.58 19.35 -4.25
N TYR A 700 -16.34 18.31 -4.60
CA TYR A 700 -17.27 18.37 -5.72
C TYR A 700 -18.64 18.90 -5.25
N PRO A 701 -19.30 19.81 -5.98
CA PRO A 701 -18.83 20.43 -7.22
C PRO A 701 -17.75 21.48 -6.94
N SER A 702 -16.78 21.60 -7.86
CA SER A 702 -15.66 22.57 -7.79
C SER A 702 -16.10 24.01 -8.07
N LEU A 703 -17.12 24.47 -7.33
CA LEU A 703 -17.73 25.80 -7.40
C LEU A 703 -17.35 26.64 -6.19
N THR A 704 -17.30 27.96 -6.38
CA THR A 704 -16.86 28.95 -5.38
C THR A 704 -17.50 28.77 -4.01
N PHE A 705 -18.83 28.89 -3.88
CA PHE A 705 -19.49 28.89 -2.58
C PHE A 705 -19.48 27.51 -1.89
N PRO A 706 -19.73 26.40 -2.59
CA PRO A 706 -19.54 25.06 -2.04
C PRO A 706 -18.13 24.88 -1.44
N ASN A 707 -17.08 25.12 -2.23
CA ASN A 707 -15.72 24.84 -1.79
C ASN A 707 -15.19 25.78 -0.71
N HIS A 708 -15.50 27.08 -0.79
CA HIS A 708 -15.06 28.01 0.25
C HIS A 708 -15.73 27.68 1.59
N TYR A 709 -16.98 27.21 1.58
CA TYR A 709 -17.65 26.81 2.81
C TYR A 709 -17.20 25.42 3.29
N THR A 710 -16.80 24.52 2.38
CA THR A 710 -16.07 23.28 2.70
C THR A 710 -14.75 23.58 3.42
N ILE A 711 -13.94 24.52 2.91
CA ILE A 711 -12.67 24.91 3.56
C ILE A 711 -12.93 25.51 4.96
N ALA A 712 -14.03 26.24 5.12
CA ALA A 712 -14.38 26.84 6.41
C ALA A 712 -14.86 25.81 7.43
N THR A 713 -15.62 24.80 7.03
CA THR A 713 -16.32 23.89 7.96
C THR A 713 -15.64 22.52 8.08
N GLY A 714 -14.82 22.14 7.10
CA GLY A 714 -14.32 20.78 6.93
C GLY A 714 -15.37 19.78 6.44
N LEU A 715 -16.59 20.23 6.13
CA LEU A 715 -17.70 19.40 5.65
C LEU A 715 -17.76 19.41 4.12
N TYR A 716 -18.31 18.36 3.53
CA TYR A 716 -18.64 18.34 2.10
C TYR A 716 -19.85 19.24 1.78
N PRO A 717 -20.02 19.69 0.51
CA PRO A 717 -21.12 20.53 0.07
C PRO A 717 -22.53 20.09 0.51
N GLU A 718 -22.82 18.79 0.44
CA GLU A 718 -24.09 18.21 0.87
C GLU A 718 -24.27 18.24 2.39
N SER A 719 -23.17 18.23 3.15
CA SER A 719 -23.19 18.23 4.62
C SER A 719 -23.31 19.63 5.20
N HIS A 720 -22.66 20.63 4.59
CA HIS A 720 -22.81 22.03 4.99
C HIS A 720 -23.95 22.76 4.24
N GLY A 721 -24.68 22.06 3.36
CA GLY A 721 -25.90 22.56 2.73
C GLY A 721 -25.73 23.57 1.60
N ILE A 722 -24.49 23.91 1.20
CA ILE A 722 -24.20 24.82 0.09
C ILE A 722 -23.68 23.98 -1.07
N VAL A 723 -24.58 23.42 -1.86
CA VAL A 723 -24.25 22.45 -2.93
C VAL A 723 -24.02 23.08 -4.31
N ASP A 724 -24.49 24.30 -4.52
CA ASP A 724 -24.25 25.06 -5.76
C ASP A 724 -24.18 26.57 -5.44
N ASN A 725 -23.55 27.34 -6.32
CA ASN A 725 -23.67 28.79 -6.37
C ASN A 725 -25.14 29.24 -6.61
N LYS A 726 -25.98 28.40 -7.23
CA LYS A 726 -27.41 28.61 -7.43
C LYS A 726 -28.20 27.31 -7.22
N MET A 727 -29.04 27.26 -6.20
CA MET A 727 -29.80 26.04 -5.86
C MET A 727 -31.21 26.38 -5.39
N PHE A 728 -32.15 25.46 -5.57
CA PHE A 728 -33.50 25.57 -5.03
C PHE A 728 -33.72 24.45 -4.04
N ASP A 729 -34.09 24.78 -2.81
CA ASP A 729 -34.43 23.78 -1.80
C ASP A 729 -35.94 23.64 -1.70
N ILE A 730 -36.41 22.42 -1.90
CA ILE A 730 -37.83 22.07 -1.93
C ILE A 730 -38.51 22.17 -0.57
N ASN A 731 -37.75 22.06 0.52
CA ASN A 731 -38.25 22.11 1.89
C ASN A 731 -38.34 23.57 2.36
N PHE A 732 -37.34 24.39 2.07
CA PHE A 732 -37.36 25.83 2.31
C PHE A 732 -38.28 26.56 1.33
N ARG A 733 -38.53 25.97 0.16
CA ARG A 733 -39.26 26.57 -0.98
C ARG A 733 -38.66 27.91 -1.38
N ARG A 734 -37.33 28.00 -1.34
CA ARG A 734 -36.56 29.21 -1.66
C ARG A 734 -35.46 28.86 -2.64
N ALA A 735 -35.10 29.84 -3.48
CA ALA A 735 -33.97 29.75 -4.37
C ALA A 735 -32.78 30.49 -3.76
N TYR A 736 -31.72 29.77 -3.47
CA TYR A 736 -30.43 30.32 -3.14
C TYR A 736 -29.70 30.77 -4.41
N HIS A 737 -29.11 31.96 -4.36
CA HIS A 737 -28.16 32.42 -5.37
C HIS A 737 -27.14 33.29 -4.64
N PHE A 738 -25.85 32.94 -4.77
CA PHE A 738 -24.77 33.57 -4.01
C PHE A 738 -24.74 35.11 -4.12
N ALA A 739 -25.02 35.66 -5.30
CA ALA A 739 -25.09 37.11 -5.55
C ALA A 739 -26.44 37.79 -5.19
N ARG A 740 -27.34 37.14 -4.47
CA ARG A 740 -28.66 37.69 -4.07
C ARG A 740 -28.77 37.75 -2.55
N SER A 741 -29.69 38.58 -2.06
CA SER A 741 -29.92 38.78 -0.61
C SER A 741 -30.24 37.49 0.14
N GLU A 742 -30.78 36.47 -0.54
CA GLU A 742 -31.09 35.16 0.07
C GLU A 742 -29.83 34.43 0.56
N ALA A 743 -28.64 34.71 -0.01
CA ALA A 743 -27.38 34.17 0.51
C ALA A 743 -27.05 34.67 1.93
N GLY A 744 -27.73 35.71 2.43
CA GLY A 744 -27.64 36.16 3.81
C GLY A 744 -28.45 35.34 4.81
N ASN A 745 -29.22 34.34 4.36
CA ASN A 745 -30.06 33.52 5.23
C ASN A 745 -29.25 32.34 5.83
N PRO A 746 -29.09 32.27 7.17
CA PRO A 746 -28.29 31.24 7.82
C PRO A 746 -28.85 29.82 7.68
N GLU A 747 -30.13 29.65 7.32
CA GLU A 747 -30.73 28.32 7.12
C GLU A 747 -30.05 27.51 6.01
N TRP A 748 -29.38 28.19 5.07
CA TRP A 748 -28.61 27.55 4.00
C TRP A 748 -27.26 26.98 4.44
N TYR A 749 -26.75 27.42 5.59
CA TYR A 749 -25.37 27.20 6.02
C TYR A 749 -25.34 26.22 7.19
N GLY A 750 -25.10 24.94 6.87
CA GLY A 750 -24.88 23.87 7.84
C GLY A 750 -23.44 23.82 8.35
N GLY A 751 -23.23 23.15 9.49
CA GLY A 751 -21.92 22.99 10.12
C GLY A 751 -21.38 24.25 10.81
N ASP A 752 -20.38 24.03 11.68
CA ASP A 752 -19.68 25.11 12.37
C ASP A 752 -18.46 25.55 11.55
N PRO A 753 -18.48 26.75 10.94
CA PRO A 753 -17.30 27.26 10.26
C PRO A 753 -16.20 27.61 11.26
N ILE A 754 -14.95 27.52 10.81
CA ILE A 754 -13.75 27.62 11.64
C ILE A 754 -13.68 28.93 12.44
N TRP A 755 -14.23 30.05 11.94
CA TRP A 755 -14.28 31.29 12.72
C TRP A 755 -15.21 31.21 13.94
N LEU A 756 -16.29 30.44 13.87
CA LEU A 756 -17.15 30.15 15.03
C LEU A 756 -16.50 29.10 15.92
N THR A 757 -15.87 28.06 15.36
CA THR A 757 -15.12 27.07 16.13
C THR A 757 -14.00 27.70 16.94
N VAL A 758 -13.19 28.57 16.34
CA VAL A 758 -12.13 29.34 17.01
C VAL A 758 -12.72 30.18 18.16
N LYS A 759 -13.81 30.89 17.88
CA LYS A 759 -14.50 31.73 18.86
C LYS A 759 -15.07 30.93 20.04
N ASN A 760 -15.68 29.78 19.76
CA ASN A 760 -16.24 28.87 20.76
C ASN A 760 -15.14 28.29 21.68
N HIS A 761 -13.88 28.27 21.24
CA HIS A 761 -12.72 27.88 22.03
C HIS A 761 -12.01 29.05 22.70
N GLY A 762 -12.68 30.20 22.84
CA GLY A 762 -12.16 31.37 23.57
C GLY A 762 -11.08 32.15 22.83
N LYS A 763 -10.87 31.88 21.54
CA LYS A 763 -9.95 32.62 20.66
C LYS A 763 -10.72 33.64 19.82
N LYS A 764 -10.01 34.55 19.16
CA LYS A 764 -10.61 35.61 18.34
C LYS A 764 -10.52 35.29 16.85
N SER A 765 -11.59 35.51 16.09
CA SER A 765 -11.59 35.29 14.63
C SER A 765 -11.95 36.56 13.86
N ALA A 766 -11.32 36.76 12.70
CA ALA A 766 -11.61 37.87 11.80
C ALA A 766 -11.78 37.40 10.35
N CYS A 767 -12.73 37.96 9.61
CA CYS A 767 -12.99 37.56 8.23
C CYS A 767 -13.09 38.79 7.31
N TYR A 768 -12.03 39.03 6.52
CA TYR A 768 -12.09 39.97 5.40
C TYR A 768 -12.55 39.22 4.15
N PHE A 769 -13.86 38.99 4.11
CA PHE A 769 -14.57 38.16 3.14
C PHE A 769 -14.22 36.67 3.23
N TRP A 770 -15.27 35.88 3.38
CA TRP A 770 -15.29 34.43 3.19
C TRP A 770 -16.75 34.01 3.08
N VAL A 771 -17.04 32.94 2.34
CA VAL A 771 -18.41 32.44 2.19
C VAL A 771 -18.98 32.07 3.55
N GLY A 772 -20.13 32.64 3.92
CA GLY A 772 -20.77 32.43 5.22
C GLY A 772 -20.23 33.32 6.35
N SER A 773 -19.13 34.07 6.17
CA SER A 773 -18.55 34.87 7.26
C SER A 773 -19.37 36.10 7.65
N ASP A 774 -20.20 36.62 6.74
CA ASP A 774 -21.16 37.70 6.95
C ASP A 774 -22.61 37.21 7.10
N VAL A 775 -22.78 35.92 7.38
CA VAL A 775 -24.05 35.25 7.67
C VAL A 775 -24.11 34.87 9.16
N PRO A 776 -25.25 35.10 9.86
CA PRO A 776 -25.39 34.78 11.28
C PRO A 776 -25.59 33.28 11.53
N ILE A 777 -24.59 32.46 11.24
CA ILE A 777 -24.63 31.01 11.39
C ILE A 777 -24.75 30.67 12.88
N HIS A 778 -25.76 29.87 13.25
CA HIS A 778 -26.18 29.66 14.64
C HIS A 778 -26.40 30.97 15.44
N GLY A 779 -26.80 32.03 14.75
CA GLY A 779 -27.00 33.36 15.33
C GLY A 779 -25.70 34.12 15.66
N GLN A 780 -24.56 33.64 15.18
CA GLN A 780 -23.24 34.19 15.50
C GLN A 780 -22.45 34.61 14.26
N TYR A 781 -21.53 35.55 14.48
CA TYR A 781 -20.52 36.02 13.53
C TYR A 781 -19.10 35.79 14.09
N PRO A 782 -18.06 35.83 13.22
CA PRO A 782 -16.70 36.08 13.67
C PRO A 782 -16.62 37.33 14.56
N ASP A 783 -15.59 37.45 15.40
CA ASP A 783 -15.40 38.64 16.23
C ASP A 783 -15.24 39.92 15.40
N TYR A 784 -14.62 39.80 14.22
CA TYR A 784 -14.50 40.87 13.25
C TYR A 784 -14.87 40.36 11.86
N TYR A 785 -15.70 41.06 11.11
CA TYR A 785 -16.00 40.66 9.73
C TYR A 785 -16.35 41.85 8.87
N MET A 786 -16.16 41.71 7.56
CA MET A 786 -16.61 42.66 6.55
C MET A 786 -17.73 42.01 5.73
N LYS A 787 -18.81 42.76 5.47
CA LYS A 787 -19.84 42.32 4.51
C LYS A 787 -19.26 42.33 3.11
N TYR A 788 -19.53 41.28 2.33
CA TYR A 788 -18.97 41.15 1.00
C TYR A 788 -19.26 42.38 0.13
N ASP A 789 -18.20 42.96 -0.43
CA ASP A 789 -18.26 44.14 -1.30
C ASP A 789 -17.28 43.97 -2.46
N THR A 790 -17.82 43.76 -3.66
CA THR A 790 -17.04 43.59 -4.89
C THR A 790 -16.26 44.84 -5.27
N SER A 791 -16.61 46.01 -4.74
CA SER A 791 -15.94 47.29 -5.02
C SER A 791 -14.75 47.57 -4.10
N ALA A 792 -14.56 46.77 -3.04
CA ALA A 792 -13.44 46.92 -2.12
C ALA A 792 -12.10 46.63 -2.81
N ASP A 793 -11.19 47.60 -2.81
CA ASP A 793 -9.88 47.48 -3.46
C ASP A 793 -8.95 46.51 -2.71
N PHE A 794 -8.15 45.74 -3.45
CA PHE A 794 -7.29 44.69 -2.91
C PHE A 794 -6.28 45.19 -1.86
N PRO A 795 -5.56 46.31 -2.06
CA PRO A 795 -4.69 46.87 -1.04
C PRO A 795 -5.43 47.26 0.26
N GLY A 796 -6.64 47.82 0.14
CA GLY A 796 -7.52 48.13 1.26
C GLY A 796 -7.91 46.90 2.07
N ARG A 797 -8.14 45.75 1.41
CA ARG A 797 -8.41 44.46 2.08
C ARG A 797 -7.22 44.02 2.93
N VAL A 798 -6.02 44.01 2.33
CA VAL A 798 -4.77 43.66 3.02
C VAL A 798 -4.50 44.61 4.19
N LYS A 799 -4.63 45.92 3.96
CA LYS A 799 -4.43 46.93 5.00
C LYS A 799 -5.31 46.68 6.22
N LYS A 800 -6.59 46.34 6.01
CA LYS A 800 -7.50 46.07 7.12
C LYS A 800 -7.13 44.82 7.91
N VAL A 801 -6.69 43.76 7.23
CA VAL A 801 -6.15 42.56 7.89
C VAL A 801 -4.94 42.91 8.76
N LEU A 802 -4.02 43.74 8.24
CA LEU A 802 -2.87 44.22 9.01
C LEU A 802 -3.28 45.10 10.21
N GLU A 803 -4.31 45.93 10.07
CA GLU A 803 -4.89 46.70 11.18
C GLU A 803 -5.43 45.77 12.28
N TRP A 804 -6.15 44.69 11.92
CA TRP A 804 -6.62 43.69 12.90
C TRP A 804 -5.48 42.95 13.58
N MET A 805 -4.44 42.57 12.84
CA MET A 805 -3.24 41.93 13.41
C MET A 805 -2.46 42.85 14.36
N SER A 806 -2.65 44.16 14.22
CA SER A 806 -2.03 45.22 15.04
C SER A 806 -2.86 45.64 16.24
N LEU A 807 -4.02 45.02 16.47
CA LEU A 807 -4.83 45.27 17.67
C LEU A 807 -4.09 44.85 18.95
N PRO A 808 -4.45 45.42 20.11
CA PRO A 808 -3.88 45.02 21.40
C PRO A 808 -4.04 43.53 21.70
N ALA A 809 -3.15 42.97 22.53
CA ALA A 809 -3.25 41.60 23.01
C ALA A 809 -4.60 41.36 23.71
N GLY A 810 -5.31 40.30 23.32
CA GLY A 810 -6.68 40.01 23.76
C GLY A 810 -7.79 40.54 22.83
N GLU A 811 -7.47 41.52 21.98
CA GLU A 811 -8.36 42.00 20.91
C GLU A 811 -7.90 41.54 19.52
N ARG A 812 -6.61 41.27 19.33
CA ARG A 812 -6.06 40.77 18.07
C ARG A 812 -6.59 39.36 17.71
N PRO A 813 -7.06 39.12 16.46
CA PRO A 813 -7.63 37.81 16.08
C PRO A 813 -6.60 36.70 15.93
N ASP A 814 -6.85 35.53 16.48
CA ASP A 814 -6.00 34.34 16.33
C ASP A 814 -6.19 33.62 14.98
N PHE A 815 -7.34 33.81 14.32
CA PHE A 815 -7.62 33.28 12.99
C PHE A 815 -8.19 34.38 12.10
N ILE A 816 -7.65 34.53 10.90
CA ILE A 816 -8.05 35.57 9.96
C ILE A 816 -8.29 34.94 8.59
N THR A 817 -9.42 35.24 7.94
CA THR A 817 -9.61 34.93 6.52
C THR A 817 -9.49 36.18 5.66
N LEU A 818 -8.97 36.03 4.44
CA LEU A 818 -8.86 37.07 3.43
C LEU A 818 -9.16 36.48 2.05
N TYR A 819 -10.15 37.04 1.34
CA TYR A 819 -10.54 36.54 0.02
C TYR A 819 -10.34 37.58 -1.10
N PHE A 820 -9.82 37.10 -2.22
CA PHE A 820 -9.72 37.81 -3.49
C PHE A 820 -10.48 37.05 -4.58
N ASN A 821 -11.31 37.76 -5.34
CA ASN A 821 -12.11 37.21 -6.44
C ASN A 821 -11.32 37.05 -7.76
N GLU A 822 -10.00 37.24 -7.72
CA GLU A 822 -9.10 37.07 -8.86
C GLU A 822 -8.14 35.92 -8.58
N PRO A 823 -7.75 35.15 -9.60
CA PRO A 823 -7.96 35.36 -11.04
C PRO A 823 -9.32 34.91 -11.62
N ASP A 824 -10.23 34.36 -10.81
CA ASP A 824 -11.54 33.84 -11.28
C ASP A 824 -12.33 34.83 -12.15
N SER A 825 -12.47 36.07 -11.68
CA SER A 825 -13.25 37.11 -12.39
C SER A 825 -12.66 37.43 -13.76
N THR A 826 -11.33 37.55 -13.86
CA THR A 826 -10.63 37.74 -15.14
C THR A 826 -10.72 36.49 -16.01
N GLY A 827 -10.54 35.30 -15.45
CA GLY A 827 -10.63 34.01 -16.15
C GLY A 827 -12.00 33.74 -16.76
N HIS A 828 -13.08 34.10 -16.07
CA HIS A 828 -14.45 34.02 -16.62
C HIS A 828 -14.68 34.94 -17.82
N LYS A 829 -13.96 36.06 -17.89
CA LYS A 829 -14.14 37.07 -18.94
C LYS A 829 -13.26 36.80 -20.16
N TYR A 830 -12.05 36.29 -19.95
CA TYR A 830 -11.01 36.21 -20.99
C TYR A 830 -10.49 34.79 -21.24
N GLY A 831 -10.91 33.79 -20.47
CA GLY A 831 -10.35 32.45 -20.50
C GLY A 831 -9.12 32.31 -19.59
N PRO A 832 -8.67 31.06 -19.31
CA PRO A 832 -7.58 30.79 -18.37
C PRO A 832 -6.19 30.87 -18.98
N ASP A 833 -6.08 30.82 -20.32
CA ASP A 833 -4.79 30.80 -21.01
C ASP A 833 -4.43 32.21 -21.53
N PRO A 834 -3.19 32.69 -21.34
CA PRO A 834 -2.79 34.06 -21.67
C PRO A 834 -2.64 34.38 -23.18
N GLY A 835 -3.28 33.61 -24.07
CA GLY A 835 -3.19 33.78 -25.52
C GLY A 835 -4.09 34.90 -26.06
N GLU A 836 -3.47 36.05 -26.37
CA GLU A 836 -4.08 37.29 -26.91
C GLU A 836 -4.98 38.09 -25.95
N GLN A 837 -4.38 38.69 -24.92
CA GLN A 837 -4.49 40.13 -24.59
C GLN A 837 -4.26 40.37 -23.09
N VAL A 838 -3.01 40.67 -22.72
CA VAL A 838 -2.73 41.59 -21.61
C VAL A 838 -1.87 42.70 -22.21
N SER A 839 -2.53 43.77 -22.66
CA SER A 839 -1.91 45.08 -22.86
C SER A 839 -1.99 45.89 -21.58
#